data_AF-A0AAW0NC71-F1
#
_entry.id   AF-A0AAW0NC71-F1
#
_cell.length_a   1.000
_cell.length_b   1.000
_cell.length_c   1.000
_cell.angle_alpha   90.00
_cell.angle_beta   90.00
_cell.angle_gamma   90.00
#
_symmetry.space_group_name_H-M   'P 1'
#
loop_
_entity.id
_entity.type
_entity.pdbx_description
1 polymer ?
#
loop_
_entity_poly.entity_id
_entity_poly.type
_entity_poly.pdbx_seq_one_letter_code
_entity_poly.pdbx_strand_id
1 'polypeptide(L)'
;MTSVILVTHMRPARPNQSSNACFCNSGYTGDGTTFCIDDDECQNVTNICGDTGNCTNTNGSYYCTCVSGYKSTGPAHFLPNDGTHCTDVDECSSGQICGPNSLCHNTNGSFYCTCQRDYIPTSGTKRFHPDSGVTCAEHPQKYCHDNSGCITKAVNKTLQYLTHLKEPQRALQEIVNQTSGELTSVEVISYVEALSWSASALGTENQEPSAINATLTKLVHAVNNLVENDEAVAWSRIKEEQREHSLTKLLHTVEDSALRLATGYKTPTELQVKASDMELKLVTFEAKQTKAKLSAMMGGDVMNLTPKVKPKNERNGSVSVVFVRYDSVSSLLKPSSDPGLTDYSRYADTGEITVNSHVVAAAVQPAQVYQLDHVTFTLQHKQLIDTSADVSKCVFWEYERASLQGHWAMDGCTTLHVTPNATTCSCTHLTHFAILMSSGRANLVAHYTVLTRITQLGMVISLICLSMCIFTFWFFSEIQSTRTTIHKNLCCSLFMAEFIFLVGINLNRHKLFCSVIAGLLHYFFLAAFAWMCIEGIHLYLIVVGVIYNKGFLHRNFYVFGYGSPAVVVAISATMGAQYYGTDKMCWLSTDNHFIWSFIGPACLIILVNLLAYGVIMYKVYQHTAVKKPEVSHYENIRSCARGALALLFVLGPLGHLEFSTSSMKPH
;
A
#
# COMPACT_ATOMS: atom_id res chain seq x y z
N MET A 1 45.32 17.57 -65.70
CA MET A 1 45.84 18.91 -65.37
C MET A 1 46.61 18.78 -64.07
N THR A 2 47.93 18.83 -64.18
CA THR A 2 48.91 18.73 -63.11
C THR A 2 48.87 20.02 -62.31
N SER A 3 48.26 19.99 -61.12
CA SER A 3 48.35 21.11 -60.19
C SER A 3 49.69 21.03 -59.47
N VAL A 4 50.51 22.03 -59.73
CA VAL A 4 51.72 22.39 -58.99
C VAL A 4 51.35 22.54 -57.51
N ILE A 5 51.77 21.63 -56.63
CA ILE A 5 51.66 21.82 -55.18
C ILE A 5 52.90 22.57 -54.73
N LEU A 6 52.77 23.90 -54.81
CA LEU A 6 53.65 24.88 -54.18
C LEU A 6 53.85 24.53 -52.69
N VAL A 7 55.09 24.52 -52.25
CA VAL A 7 55.71 25.05 -51.00
C VAL A 7 54.80 25.69 -49.91
N THR A 8 53.57 25.23 -49.64
CA THR A 8 52.61 25.91 -48.74
C THR A 8 52.45 25.28 -47.35
N HIS A 9 53.03 24.10 -47.11
CA HIS A 9 52.87 23.38 -45.82
C HIS A 9 54.20 22.92 -45.19
N MET A 10 55.30 23.65 -45.45
CA MET A 10 56.63 23.37 -44.88
C MET A 10 57.03 24.43 -43.84
N ARG A 11 57.76 24.03 -42.81
CA ARG A 11 58.30 24.94 -41.78
C ARG A 11 59.81 24.76 -41.56
N PRO A 12 60.56 25.86 -41.35
CA PRO A 12 61.99 25.78 -41.01
C PRO A 12 62.19 25.35 -39.54
N ALA A 13 63.30 24.66 -39.26
CA ALA A 13 63.72 24.30 -37.92
C ALA A 13 64.05 25.53 -37.05
N ARG A 14 63.81 25.45 -35.73
CA ARG A 14 64.13 26.52 -34.76
C ARG A 14 65.61 26.94 -34.86
N PRO A 15 65.96 28.22 -34.57
CA PRO A 15 67.25 28.81 -34.94
C PRO A 15 68.42 28.42 -34.01
N ASN A 16 68.61 27.13 -33.70
CA ASN A 16 69.80 26.73 -32.94
C ASN A 16 70.35 25.30 -33.15
N GLN A 17 70.16 24.69 -34.33
CA GLN A 17 70.96 23.55 -34.77
C GLN A 17 71.26 23.62 -36.27
N SER A 18 72.51 23.30 -36.65
CA SER A 18 73.05 23.39 -38.01
C SER A 18 72.60 22.23 -38.92
N SER A 19 71.31 22.19 -39.26
CA SER A 19 70.82 21.41 -40.41
C SER A 19 69.74 22.19 -41.16
N ASN A 20 69.88 22.29 -42.49
CA ASN A 20 68.83 22.83 -43.39
C ASN A 20 67.66 21.83 -43.53
N ALA A 21 67.17 21.29 -42.41
CA ALA A 21 66.06 20.35 -42.39
C ALA A 21 64.74 21.12 -42.40
N CYS A 22 64.00 21.00 -43.50
CA CYS A 22 62.61 21.45 -43.57
C CYS A 22 61.70 20.29 -43.18
N PHE A 23 60.64 20.56 -42.44
CA PHE A 23 59.66 19.57 -42.01
C PHE A 23 58.29 19.94 -42.54
N CYS A 24 57.45 18.93 -42.78
CA CYS A 24 56.04 19.16 -43.01
C CYS A 24 55.37 19.78 -41.76
N ASN A 25 54.39 20.65 -42.00
CA ASN A 25 53.52 21.16 -40.95
C ASN A 25 52.76 20.00 -40.29
N SER A 26 52.29 20.21 -39.06
CA SER A 26 51.44 19.24 -38.37
C SER A 26 50.19 18.91 -39.23
N GLY A 27 49.84 17.63 -39.35
CA GLY A 27 48.76 17.13 -40.22
C GLY A 27 49.20 16.75 -41.64
N TYR A 28 50.52 16.70 -41.91
CA TYR A 28 51.06 16.33 -43.21
C TYR A 28 52.30 15.44 -43.05
N THR A 29 52.40 14.40 -43.89
CA THR A 29 53.57 13.51 -44.00
C THR A 29 54.29 13.70 -45.34
N GLY A 30 55.62 13.64 -45.32
CA GLY A 30 56.46 13.76 -46.50
C GLY A 30 57.94 13.88 -46.17
N ASP A 31 58.75 14.17 -47.18
CA ASP A 31 60.20 14.38 -47.02
C ASP A 31 60.56 15.79 -46.51
N GLY A 32 59.54 16.65 -46.32
CA GLY A 32 59.69 18.01 -45.83
C GLY A 32 60.42 18.96 -46.78
N THR A 33 60.83 18.50 -47.97
CA THR A 33 61.68 19.25 -48.90
C THR A 33 61.15 19.27 -50.34
N THR A 34 60.59 18.16 -50.85
CA THR A 34 59.98 18.09 -52.19
C THR A 34 58.47 17.91 -52.16
N PHE A 35 57.91 17.27 -51.13
CA PHE A 35 56.45 17.16 -50.97
C PHE A 35 56.03 17.01 -49.51
N CYS A 36 54.82 17.48 -49.23
CA CYS A 36 54.07 17.19 -48.01
C CYS A 36 52.65 16.85 -48.44
N ILE A 37 52.19 15.65 -48.11
CA ILE A 37 50.84 15.15 -48.41
C ILE A 37 50.06 15.17 -47.10
N ASP A 38 48.81 15.56 -47.20
CA ASP A 38 47.87 15.55 -46.08
C ASP A 38 47.76 14.16 -45.44
N ASP A 39 47.81 14.12 -44.11
CA ASP A 39 47.61 12.88 -43.36
C ASP A 39 46.12 12.60 -43.27
N ASP A 40 45.61 11.58 -43.97
CA ASP A 40 44.22 11.17 -43.79
C ASP A 40 44.07 10.41 -42.47
N GLU A 41 43.82 11.14 -41.38
CA GLU A 41 43.69 10.53 -40.05
C GLU A 41 42.48 9.61 -39.94
N CYS A 42 41.47 9.78 -40.81
CA CYS A 42 40.30 8.93 -40.86
C CYS A 42 40.60 7.53 -41.44
N GLN A 43 41.59 7.41 -42.32
CA GLN A 43 42.06 6.12 -42.85
C GLN A 43 43.19 5.54 -42.02
N ASN A 44 44.07 6.40 -41.49
CA ASN A 44 45.30 5.97 -40.82
C ASN A 44 45.07 5.54 -39.36
N VAL A 45 44.01 6.02 -38.69
CA VAL A 45 43.67 5.67 -37.31
C VAL A 45 42.29 5.06 -37.25
N THR A 46 42.21 3.77 -36.90
CA THR A 46 40.94 3.09 -36.68
C THR A 46 40.20 3.70 -35.50
N ASN A 47 38.93 4.06 -35.73
CA ASN A 47 38.01 4.55 -34.71
C ASN A 47 38.42 5.86 -34.01
N ILE A 48 39.09 6.78 -34.72
CA ILE A 48 39.59 8.04 -34.16
C ILE A 48 38.49 8.92 -33.54
N CYS A 49 37.25 8.83 -34.02
CA CYS A 49 36.08 9.56 -33.50
C CYS A 49 35.24 8.76 -32.48
N GLY A 50 35.65 7.54 -32.13
CA GLY A 50 34.86 6.60 -31.35
C GLY A 50 33.69 5.97 -32.12
N ASP A 51 33.07 4.93 -31.53
CA ASP A 51 32.05 4.10 -32.21
C ASP A 51 30.78 4.88 -32.59
N THR A 52 30.58 6.08 -32.04
CA THR A 52 29.38 6.94 -32.20
C THR A 52 29.65 8.21 -33.01
N GLY A 53 30.84 8.32 -33.63
CA GLY A 53 31.25 9.47 -34.44
C GLY A 53 31.72 9.08 -35.84
N ASN A 54 31.46 9.94 -36.82
CA ASN A 54 31.98 9.82 -38.18
C ASN A 54 33.15 10.79 -38.39
N CYS A 55 34.23 10.31 -38.99
CA CYS A 55 35.43 11.09 -39.27
C CYS A 55 35.35 11.70 -40.66
N THR A 56 35.64 12.99 -40.79
CA THR A 56 35.84 13.65 -42.08
C THR A 56 37.22 14.29 -42.13
N ASN A 57 38.03 13.85 -43.10
CA ASN A 57 39.35 14.42 -43.33
C ASN A 57 39.24 15.80 -44.01
N THR A 58 40.10 16.73 -43.61
CA THR A 58 40.21 18.06 -44.19
C THR A 58 41.67 18.39 -44.46
N ASN A 59 41.96 19.34 -45.34
CA ASN A 59 43.36 19.61 -45.67
C ASN A 59 44.14 20.18 -44.46
N GLY A 60 45.01 19.36 -43.86
CA GLY A 60 45.86 19.60 -42.70
C GLY A 60 45.25 19.27 -41.35
N SER A 61 44.07 18.66 -41.30
CA SER A 61 43.37 18.31 -40.06
C SER A 61 42.18 17.39 -40.33
N TYR A 62 41.47 16.98 -39.29
CA TYR A 62 40.22 16.25 -39.41
C TYR A 62 39.20 16.79 -38.41
N TYR A 63 37.93 16.47 -38.64
CA TYR A 63 36.91 16.69 -37.62
C TYR A 63 36.00 15.48 -37.51
N CYS A 64 35.43 15.31 -36.32
CA CYS A 64 34.42 14.33 -36.01
C CYS A 64 33.04 14.99 -35.97
N THR A 65 32.04 14.26 -36.45
CA THR A 65 30.61 14.59 -36.31
C THR A 65 29.88 13.40 -35.71
N CYS A 66 28.89 13.63 -34.86
CA CYS A 66 28.12 12.52 -34.30
C CYS A 66 27.23 11.84 -35.36
N VAL A 67 27.09 10.52 -35.26
CA VAL A 67 26.14 9.77 -36.09
C VAL A 67 24.70 10.08 -35.67
N SER A 68 23.72 9.78 -36.52
CA SER A 68 22.30 9.95 -36.20
C SER A 68 21.94 9.26 -34.88
N GLY A 69 21.13 9.91 -34.05
CA GLY A 69 20.80 9.45 -32.69
C GLY A 69 21.76 9.96 -31.59
N TYR A 70 22.84 10.65 -31.97
CA TYR A 70 23.81 11.22 -31.03
C TYR A 70 24.00 12.72 -31.22
N LYS A 71 24.24 13.44 -30.12
CA LYS A 71 24.59 14.87 -30.11
C LYS A 71 25.97 15.08 -29.49
N SER A 72 26.72 16.02 -30.04
CA SER A 72 28.00 16.45 -29.49
C SER A 72 27.78 17.18 -28.16
N THR A 73 28.65 16.96 -27.18
CA THR A 73 28.69 17.73 -25.93
C THR A 73 29.20 19.16 -26.12
N GLY A 74 29.71 19.49 -27.30
CA GLY A 74 30.24 20.80 -27.67
C GLY A 74 29.89 21.15 -29.11
N PRO A 75 30.84 21.63 -29.93
CA PRO A 75 30.57 21.97 -31.32
C PRO A 75 30.21 20.73 -32.17
N ALA A 76 29.39 20.94 -33.20
CA ALA A 76 28.94 19.87 -34.11
C ALA A 76 30.10 19.20 -34.86
N HIS A 77 31.14 19.99 -35.15
CA HIS A 77 32.44 19.53 -35.65
C HIS A 77 33.44 19.68 -34.52
N PHE A 78 34.03 18.57 -34.07
CA PHE A 78 34.94 18.58 -32.93
C PHE A 78 36.16 17.70 -33.17
N LEU A 79 37.24 17.99 -32.45
CA LEU A 79 38.42 17.12 -32.36
C LEU A 79 38.26 16.22 -31.12
N PRO A 80 38.53 14.91 -31.21
CA PRO A 80 38.38 13.97 -30.09
C PRO A 80 39.18 14.37 -28.84
N ASN A 81 40.31 15.05 -29.04
CA ASN A 81 41.27 15.38 -27.98
C ASN A 81 40.86 16.61 -27.16
N ASP A 82 39.80 17.32 -27.54
CA ASP A 82 39.30 18.52 -26.85
C ASP A 82 38.30 18.20 -25.72
N GLY A 83 38.11 16.91 -25.40
CA GLY A 83 37.14 16.43 -24.39
C GLY A 83 35.69 16.41 -24.86
N THR A 84 35.46 16.74 -26.13
CA THR A 84 34.14 16.69 -26.77
C THR A 84 33.84 15.28 -27.26
N HIS A 85 32.64 14.77 -27.01
CA HIS A 85 32.24 13.43 -27.42
C HIS A 85 30.74 13.37 -27.75
N CYS A 86 30.34 12.29 -28.41
CA CYS A 86 28.95 12.05 -28.79
C CYS A 86 28.19 11.37 -27.65
N THR A 87 27.14 12.06 -27.19
CA THR A 87 26.19 11.55 -26.19
C THR A 87 24.89 11.20 -26.88
N ASP A 88 24.29 10.10 -26.44
CA ASP A 88 22.97 9.66 -26.89
C ASP A 88 21.92 10.77 -26.75
N VAL A 89 21.09 10.92 -27.77
CA VAL A 89 19.95 11.85 -27.72
C VAL A 89 18.80 11.10 -27.09
N ASP A 90 18.39 11.49 -25.89
CA ASP A 90 17.14 10.96 -25.32
C ASP A 90 15.94 11.59 -26.03
N GLU A 91 15.40 10.92 -27.06
CA GLU A 91 14.24 11.40 -27.79
C GLU A 91 12.96 11.42 -26.93
N CYS A 92 12.92 10.62 -25.85
CA CYS A 92 11.78 10.50 -24.95
C CYS A 92 11.65 11.67 -23.98
N SER A 93 12.73 12.40 -23.71
CA SER A 93 12.73 13.61 -22.88
C SER A 93 11.81 14.73 -23.41
N SER A 94 11.42 14.70 -24.70
CA SER A 94 10.51 15.68 -25.32
C SER A 94 9.01 15.42 -25.07
N GLY A 95 8.66 14.25 -24.52
CA GLY A 95 7.35 13.97 -23.92
C GLY A 95 6.19 13.58 -24.84
N GLN A 96 6.33 13.55 -26.18
CA GLN A 96 5.20 13.27 -27.08
C GLN A 96 5.52 12.62 -28.44
N ILE A 97 6.73 12.08 -28.62
CA ILE A 97 7.18 11.58 -29.93
C ILE A 97 6.45 10.33 -30.44
N CYS A 98 5.84 9.54 -29.53
CA CYS A 98 5.21 8.26 -29.83
C CYS A 98 3.69 8.34 -30.14
N GLY A 99 3.10 9.53 -30.09
CA GLY A 99 1.66 9.73 -30.27
C GLY A 99 0.82 9.44 -29.01
N PRO A 100 -0.51 9.63 -29.05
CA PRO A 100 -1.37 9.43 -27.88
C PRO A 100 -1.45 7.96 -27.45
N ASN A 101 -1.62 7.73 -26.14
CA ASN A 101 -1.75 6.40 -25.53
C ASN A 101 -0.55 5.48 -25.80
N SER A 102 0.64 6.05 -25.87
CA SER A 102 1.90 5.33 -26.08
C SER A 102 2.96 5.78 -25.06
N LEU A 103 3.99 4.96 -24.90
CA LEU A 103 5.16 5.19 -24.08
C LEU A 103 6.40 5.17 -24.97
N CYS A 104 7.35 6.06 -24.66
CA CYS A 104 8.62 6.15 -25.34
C CYS A 104 9.71 5.49 -24.49
N HIS A 105 10.52 4.65 -25.12
CA HIS A 105 11.67 3.99 -24.51
C HIS A 105 12.93 4.39 -25.27
N ASN A 106 13.82 5.11 -24.58
CA ASN A 106 15.09 5.53 -25.15
C ASN A 106 16.07 4.35 -25.19
N THR A 107 16.85 4.25 -26.26
CA THR A 107 17.89 3.22 -26.43
C THR A 107 19.16 3.88 -26.96
N ASN A 108 20.33 3.29 -26.72
CA ASN A 108 21.57 3.89 -27.18
C ASN A 108 21.58 3.99 -28.73
N GLY A 109 21.47 5.22 -29.24
CA GLY A 109 21.44 5.60 -30.65
C GLY A 109 20.06 5.59 -31.32
N SER A 110 18.96 5.32 -30.60
CA SER A 110 17.61 5.24 -31.16
C SER A 110 16.53 5.23 -30.06
N PHE A 111 15.26 5.10 -30.43
CA PHE A 111 14.18 4.91 -29.48
C PHE A 111 13.10 4.02 -30.08
N TYR A 112 12.22 3.49 -29.24
CA TYR A 112 11.03 2.80 -29.70
C TYR A 112 9.82 3.14 -28.84
N CYS A 113 8.66 2.99 -29.44
CA CYS A 113 7.38 3.24 -28.82
C CYS A 113 6.68 1.92 -28.49
N THR A 114 5.95 1.91 -27.38
CA THR A 114 5.00 0.84 -27.03
C THR A 114 3.65 1.47 -26.72
N CYS A 115 2.55 0.73 -26.89
CA CYS A 115 1.27 1.22 -26.42
C CYS A 115 1.18 1.20 -24.90
N GLN A 116 0.47 2.17 -24.34
CA GLN A 116 0.12 2.19 -22.91
C GLN A 116 -0.81 1.02 -22.58
N ARG A 117 -0.89 0.67 -21.30
CA ARG A 117 -1.78 -0.35 -20.77
C ARG A 117 -3.21 -0.14 -21.26
N ASP A 118 -3.84 -1.25 -21.67
CA ASP A 118 -5.18 -1.31 -22.28
C ASP A 118 -5.27 -0.78 -23.72
N TYR A 119 -4.14 -0.51 -24.39
CA TYR A 119 -4.08 -0.19 -25.82
C TYR A 119 -3.22 -1.19 -26.58
N ILE A 120 -3.58 -1.46 -27.84
CA ILE A 120 -2.84 -2.34 -28.75
C ILE A 120 -2.39 -1.58 -30.01
N PRO A 121 -1.22 -1.94 -30.56
CA PRO A 121 -0.75 -1.35 -31.81
C PRO A 121 -1.62 -1.84 -32.97
N THR A 122 -2.00 -0.93 -33.88
CA THR A 122 -2.78 -1.26 -35.08
C THR A 122 -2.10 -2.28 -36.00
N SER A 123 -0.78 -2.33 -35.99
CA SER A 123 0.02 -3.30 -36.77
C SER A 123 0.25 -4.64 -36.05
N GLY A 124 -0.11 -4.76 -34.76
CA GLY A 124 0.17 -5.94 -33.93
C GLY A 124 1.61 -6.05 -33.42
N THR A 125 2.52 -5.17 -33.82
CA THR A 125 3.92 -5.11 -33.35
C THR A 125 4.02 -4.30 -32.05
N LYS A 126 4.36 -4.95 -30.93
CA LYS A 126 4.44 -4.29 -29.60
C LYS A 126 5.41 -3.11 -29.56
N ARG A 127 6.55 -3.25 -30.24
CA ARG A 127 7.56 -2.19 -30.39
C ARG A 127 7.48 -1.62 -31.80
N PHE A 128 7.34 -0.30 -31.92
CA PHE A 128 7.25 0.38 -33.20
C PHE A 128 8.00 1.72 -33.16
N HIS A 129 8.54 2.14 -34.30
CA HIS A 129 9.09 3.49 -34.47
C HIS A 129 7.93 4.44 -34.84
N PRO A 130 7.88 5.70 -34.39
CA PRO A 130 6.78 6.60 -34.74
C PRO A 130 6.60 6.80 -36.26
N ASP A 131 7.69 6.71 -37.04
CA ASP A 131 7.66 6.84 -38.50
C ASP A 131 6.98 5.65 -39.22
N SER A 132 6.71 4.56 -38.50
CA SER A 132 6.07 3.36 -39.07
C SER A 132 4.55 3.48 -39.24
N GLY A 133 3.94 4.61 -38.84
CA GLY A 133 2.50 4.86 -38.97
C GLY A 133 1.61 4.01 -38.05
N VAL A 134 2.21 3.37 -37.04
CA VAL A 134 1.49 2.57 -36.04
C VAL A 134 0.89 3.49 -34.98
N THR A 135 -0.38 3.24 -34.64
CA THR A 135 -1.10 3.98 -33.60
C THR A 135 -1.66 3.03 -32.55
N CYS A 136 -1.88 3.53 -31.34
CA CYS A 136 -2.44 2.76 -30.24
C CYS A 136 -3.97 2.90 -30.19
N ALA A 137 -4.67 1.77 -30.40
CA ALA A 137 -6.12 1.68 -30.31
C ALA A 137 -6.52 0.96 -29.01
N GLU A 138 -7.67 1.32 -28.41
CA GLU A 138 -8.13 0.64 -27.20
C GLU A 138 -8.26 -0.87 -27.42
N HIS A 139 -7.78 -1.64 -26.45
CA HIS A 139 -7.81 -3.08 -26.53
C HIS A 139 -9.27 -3.56 -26.44
N PRO A 140 -9.80 -4.30 -27.43
CA PRO A 140 -11.18 -4.80 -27.42
C PRO A 140 -11.50 -5.78 -26.27
N GLN A 141 -10.51 -6.12 -25.44
CA GLN A 141 -10.58 -7.04 -24.31
C GLN A 141 -10.18 -6.37 -22.99
N LYS A 142 -10.26 -5.04 -22.88
CA LYS A 142 -9.94 -4.26 -21.66
C LYS A 142 -10.57 -4.81 -20.37
N TYR A 143 -11.78 -5.37 -20.46
CA TYR A 143 -12.53 -5.99 -19.34
C TYR A 143 -12.45 -7.53 -19.29
N CYS A 144 -11.54 -8.14 -20.04
CA CYS A 144 -11.44 -9.60 -20.17
C CYS A 144 -10.96 -10.30 -18.89
N HIS A 145 -10.35 -9.56 -17.95
CA HIS A 145 -9.87 -10.08 -16.66
C HIS A 145 -10.98 -10.61 -15.74
N ASP A 146 -12.24 -10.21 -15.97
CA ASP A 146 -13.40 -10.71 -15.20
C ASP A 146 -14.10 -11.91 -15.86
N ASN A 147 -13.74 -12.26 -17.10
CA ASN A 147 -14.42 -13.30 -17.88
C ASN A 147 -13.49 -14.49 -18.14
N SER A 148 -13.72 -15.60 -17.44
CA SER A 148 -12.93 -16.83 -17.54
C SER A 148 -12.86 -17.40 -18.96
N GLY A 149 -13.92 -17.31 -19.76
CA GLY A 149 -13.91 -17.76 -21.16
C GLY A 149 -13.02 -16.91 -22.05
N CYS A 150 -12.95 -15.60 -21.77
CA CYS A 150 -12.10 -14.67 -22.49
C CYS A 150 -10.61 -14.89 -22.15
N ILE A 151 -10.28 -15.07 -20.86
CA ILE A 151 -8.92 -15.39 -20.38
C ILE A 151 -8.42 -16.68 -21.05
N THR A 152 -9.20 -17.76 -20.97
CA THR A 152 -8.82 -19.05 -21.56
C THR A 152 -8.55 -18.95 -23.06
N LYS A 153 -9.33 -18.14 -23.80
CA LYS A 153 -9.08 -17.91 -25.23
C LYS A 153 -7.77 -17.16 -25.49
N ALA A 154 -7.45 -16.15 -24.68
CA ALA A 154 -6.19 -15.41 -24.75
C ALA A 154 -4.98 -16.28 -24.41
N VAL A 155 -5.07 -17.07 -23.34
CA VAL A 155 -4.05 -18.04 -22.93
C VAL A 155 -3.80 -19.05 -24.06
N ASN A 156 -4.86 -19.66 -24.60
CA ASN A 156 -4.74 -20.63 -25.69
C ASN A 156 -4.12 -20.01 -26.95
N LYS A 157 -4.46 -18.77 -27.29
CA LYS A 157 -3.85 -18.07 -28.43
C LYS A 157 -2.35 -17.86 -28.22
N THR A 158 -1.94 -17.47 -27.01
CA THR A 158 -0.54 -17.25 -26.64
C THR A 158 0.25 -18.55 -26.66
N LEU A 159 -0.30 -19.63 -26.07
CA LEU A 159 0.29 -20.95 -26.09
C LEU A 159 0.41 -21.50 -27.51
N GLN A 160 -0.60 -21.31 -28.36
CA GLN A 160 -0.54 -21.69 -29.77
C GLN A 160 0.61 -20.96 -30.48
N TYR A 161 0.76 -19.65 -30.30
CA TYR A 161 1.88 -18.91 -30.91
C TYR A 161 3.24 -19.46 -30.47
N LEU A 162 3.43 -19.69 -29.16
CA LEU A 162 4.72 -20.16 -28.63
C LEU A 162 5.04 -21.62 -28.99
N THR A 163 4.04 -22.48 -29.10
CA THR A 163 4.25 -23.90 -29.51
C THR A 163 4.79 -24.01 -30.94
N HIS A 164 4.53 -23.03 -31.82
CA HIS A 164 5.10 -23.01 -33.18
C HIS A 164 6.63 -22.79 -33.19
N LEU A 165 7.22 -22.26 -32.11
CA LEU A 165 8.64 -21.92 -32.06
C LEU A 165 9.58 -23.13 -31.92
N LYS A 166 9.04 -24.36 -31.77
CA LYS A 166 9.71 -25.69 -31.68
C LYS A 166 10.79 -25.88 -30.61
N GLU A 167 11.60 -24.86 -30.31
CA GLU A 167 12.68 -24.87 -29.31
C GLU A 167 12.26 -24.13 -28.03
N PRO A 168 12.33 -24.75 -26.84
CA PRO A 168 11.89 -24.13 -25.59
C PRO A 168 12.74 -22.90 -25.21
N GLN A 169 14.02 -22.86 -25.59
CA GLN A 169 14.90 -21.70 -25.37
C GLN A 169 14.50 -20.48 -26.20
N ARG A 170 13.96 -20.69 -27.42
CA ARG A 170 13.44 -19.60 -28.26
C ARG A 170 12.10 -19.10 -27.74
N ALA A 171 11.23 -20.01 -27.30
CA ALA A 171 9.98 -19.65 -26.65
C ALA A 171 10.24 -18.78 -25.40
N LEU A 172 11.21 -19.15 -24.57
CA LEU A 172 11.58 -18.36 -23.40
C LEU A 172 12.16 -16.98 -23.76
N GLN A 173 12.98 -16.88 -24.81
CA GLN A 173 13.47 -15.59 -25.30
C GLN A 173 12.32 -14.70 -25.80
N GLU A 174 11.35 -15.30 -26.49
CA GLU A 174 10.18 -14.57 -26.95
C GLU A 174 9.33 -14.08 -25.78
N ILE A 175 9.16 -14.90 -24.72
CA ILE A 175 8.48 -14.47 -23.49
C ILE A 175 9.19 -13.24 -22.91
N VAL A 176 10.52 -13.25 -22.76
CA VAL A 176 11.29 -12.10 -22.26
C VAL A 176 11.06 -10.85 -23.11
N ASN A 177 11.08 -10.98 -24.43
CA ASN A 177 10.85 -9.86 -25.34
C ASN A 177 9.42 -9.30 -25.19
N GLN A 178 8.43 -10.18 -25.08
CA GLN A 178 7.02 -9.79 -25.01
C GLN A 178 6.59 -9.27 -23.64
N THR A 179 7.32 -9.59 -22.57
CA THR A 179 7.06 -9.11 -21.19
C THR A 179 7.83 -7.85 -20.81
N SER A 180 8.79 -7.41 -21.63
CA SER A 180 9.66 -6.24 -21.35
C SER A 180 8.98 -4.86 -21.42
N GLY A 181 7.65 -4.78 -21.46
CA GLY A 181 6.90 -3.53 -21.51
C GLY A 181 5.56 -3.69 -20.79
N GLU A 182 4.76 -2.62 -20.74
CA GLU A 182 3.52 -2.61 -19.95
C GLU A 182 2.60 -3.79 -20.28
N LEU A 183 2.29 -4.58 -19.26
CA LEU A 183 1.42 -5.73 -19.39
C LEU A 183 -0.02 -5.41 -18.99
N THR A 184 -0.97 -6.01 -19.71
CA THR A 184 -2.36 -6.11 -19.25
C THR A 184 -2.51 -7.29 -18.27
N SER A 185 -3.54 -7.23 -17.42
CA SER A 185 -3.85 -8.30 -16.46
C SER A 185 -4.01 -9.68 -17.11
N VAL A 186 -4.52 -9.74 -18.34
CA VAL A 186 -4.71 -11.01 -19.08
C VAL A 186 -3.40 -11.50 -19.69
N GLU A 187 -2.52 -10.59 -20.14
CA GLU A 187 -1.19 -10.95 -20.62
C GLU A 187 -0.34 -11.51 -19.48
N VAL A 188 -0.40 -10.92 -18.28
CA VAL A 188 0.27 -11.46 -17.08
C VAL A 188 -0.12 -12.93 -16.86
N ILE A 189 -1.42 -13.24 -16.83
CA ILE A 189 -1.90 -14.62 -16.68
C ILE A 189 -1.41 -15.50 -17.84
N SER A 190 -1.51 -15.00 -19.08
CA SER A 190 -1.15 -15.75 -20.29
C SER A 190 0.35 -16.08 -20.34
N TYR A 191 1.21 -15.15 -19.92
CA TYR A 191 2.65 -15.36 -19.90
C TYR A 191 3.11 -16.20 -18.71
N VAL A 192 2.42 -16.16 -17.56
CA VAL A 192 2.64 -17.13 -16.46
C VAL A 192 2.35 -18.56 -16.93
N GLU A 193 1.23 -18.77 -17.62
CA GLU A 193 0.87 -20.06 -18.23
C GLU A 193 1.90 -20.52 -19.27
N ALA A 194 2.29 -19.62 -20.18
CA ALA A 194 3.29 -19.88 -21.19
C ALA A 194 4.68 -20.19 -20.62
N LEU A 195 5.06 -19.51 -19.54
CA LEU A 195 6.31 -19.73 -18.84
C LEU A 195 6.31 -21.12 -18.20
N SER A 196 5.24 -21.48 -17.49
CA SER A 196 5.08 -22.80 -16.88
C SER A 196 5.18 -23.93 -17.92
N TRP A 197 4.52 -23.76 -19.08
CA TRP A 197 4.62 -24.70 -20.18
C TRP A 197 6.04 -24.80 -20.75
N SER A 198 6.66 -23.67 -21.08
CA SER A 198 8.00 -23.63 -21.69
C SER A 198 9.05 -24.20 -20.73
N ALA A 199 8.91 -23.93 -19.44
CA ALA A 199 9.87 -24.33 -18.44
C ALA A 199 9.73 -25.82 -18.06
N SER A 200 8.53 -26.39 -18.16
CA SER A 200 8.33 -27.84 -18.03
C SER A 200 9.06 -28.66 -19.11
N ALA A 201 9.30 -28.04 -20.28
CA ALA A 201 10.05 -28.63 -21.40
C ALA A 201 11.59 -28.44 -21.30
N LEU A 202 12.08 -27.72 -20.28
CA LEU A 202 13.52 -27.53 -20.04
C LEU A 202 14.12 -28.73 -19.29
N GLY A 203 15.33 -29.15 -19.68
CA GLY A 203 16.11 -30.20 -18.98
C GLY A 203 16.10 -31.60 -19.61
N THR A 204 15.62 -31.77 -20.84
CA THR A 204 15.59 -33.07 -21.55
C THR A 204 16.85 -33.37 -22.38
N GLU A 205 17.77 -32.42 -22.54
CA GLU A 205 18.98 -32.58 -23.35
C GLU A 205 20.26 -32.37 -22.53
N ASN A 206 21.33 -33.12 -22.87
CA ASN A 206 22.68 -32.92 -22.35
C ASN A 206 23.22 -31.55 -22.85
N GLN A 207 22.85 -30.48 -22.16
CA GLN A 207 23.29 -29.13 -22.48
C GLN A 207 24.61 -28.78 -21.81
N GLU A 208 25.44 -28.02 -22.51
CA GLU A 208 26.66 -27.42 -21.97
C GLU A 208 26.33 -26.45 -20.81
N PRO A 209 27.17 -26.33 -19.76
CA PRO A 209 26.93 -25.42 -18.64
C PRO A 209 26.67 -23.96 -19.05
N SER A 210 27.27 -23.49 -20.14
CA SER A 210 27.04 -22.15 -20.68
C SER A 210 25.61 -21.94 -21.20
N ALA A 211 25.01 -22.97 -21.82
CA ALA A 211 23.63 -22.95 -22.29
C ALA A 211 22.64 -22.98 -21.11
N ILE A 212 22.99 -23.68 -20.03
CA ILE A 212 22.19 -23.70 -18.80
C ILE A 212 22.22 -22.33 -18.12
N ASN A 213 23.39 -21.70 -17.98
CA ASN A 213 23.53 -20.34 -17.46
C ASN A 213 22.67 -19.34 -18.25
N ALA A 214 22.73 -19.40 -19.58
CA ALA A 214 21.95 -18.53 -20.45
C ALA A 214 20.44 -18.77 -20.31
N THR A 215 20.02 -20.02 -20.20
CA THR A 215 18.61 -20.39 -20.02
C THR A 215 18.07 -19.90 -18.67
N LEU A 216 18.84 -20.09 -17.59
CA LEU A 216 18.47 -19.62 -16.26
C LEU A 216 18.39 -18.10 -16.22
N THR A 217 19.31 -17.40 -16.90
CA THR A 217 19.29 -15.94 -17.00
C THR A 217 18.01 -15.46 -17.70
N LYS A 218 17.63 -16.09 -18.82
CA LYS A 218 16.36 -15.78 -19.52
C LYS A 218 15.13 -16.06 -18.65
N LEU A 219 15.14 -17.14 -17.87
CA LEU A 219 14.05 -17.47 -16.94
C LEU A 219 13.89 -16.39 -15.88
N VAL A 220 14.99 -15.98 -15.25
CA VAL A 220 14.98 -14.93 -14.21
C VAL A 220 14.49 -13.61 -14.78
N HIS A 221 14.95 -13.20 -15.97
CA HIS A 221 14.45 -11.98 -16.62
C HIS A 221 12.97 -12.08 -17.01
N ALA A 222 12.50 -13.22 -17.51
CA ALA A 222 11.10 -13.41 -17.85
C ALA A 222 10.18 -13.27 -16.62
N VAL A 223 10.59 -13.84 -15.49
CA VAL A 223 9.86 -13.76 -14.22
C VAL A 223 9.94 -12.37 -13.64
N ASN A 224 11.12 -11.75 -13.65
CA ASN A 224 11.34 -10.39 -13.18
C ASN A 224 10.38 -9.41 -13.86
N ASN A 225 10.30 -9.44 -15.20
CA ASN A 225 9.36 -8.61 -15.96
C ASN A 225 7.89 -8.81 -15.55
N LEU A 226 7.52 -9.99 -15.05
CA LEU A 226 6.15 -10.27 -14.57
C LEU A 226 5.91 -9.80 -13.14
N VAL A 227 6.95 -9.66 -12.31
CA VAL A 227 6.82 -9.31 -10.88
C VAL A 227 7.36 -7.93 -10.54
N GLU A 228 7.83 -7.17 -11.52
CA GLU A 228 8.31 -5.80 -11.35
C GLU A 228 7.24 -4.91 -10.69
N ASN A 229 7.68 -3.95 -9.87
CA ASN A 229 6.80 -3.05 -9.12
C ASN A 229 5.78 -2.33 -10.04
N ASP A 230 6.18 -1.95 -11.25
CA ASP A 230 5.31 -1.26 -12.22
C ASP A 230 4.16 -2.14 -12.73
N GLU A 231 4.32 -3.46 -12.67
CA GLU A 231 3.29 -4.44 -13.05
C GLU A 231 2.36 -4.82 -11.90
N ALA A 232 2.61 -4.35 -10.68
CA ALA A 232 1.71 -4.56 -9.54
C ALA A 232 0.30 -4.03 -9.83
N VAL A 233 0.17 -2.99 -10.66
CA VAL A 233 -1.11 -2.46 -11.13
C VAL A 233 -1.88 -3.51 -11.95
N ALA A 234 -1.21 -4.21 -12.88
CA ALA A 234 -1.83 -5.23 -13.70
C ALA A 234 -2.31 -6.42 -12.84
N TRP A 235 -1.51 -6.83 -11.86
CA TRP A 235 -1.88 -7.86 -10.89
C TRP A 235 -3.04 -7.47 -9.99
N SER A 236 -3.08 -6.22 -9.50
CA SER A 236 -4.11 -5.73 -8.58
C SER A 236 -5.53 -5.78 -9.15
N ARG A 237 -5.66 -5.69 -10.49
CA ARG A 237 -6.93 -5.79 -11.22
C ARG A 237 -7.42 -7.23 -11.41
N ILE A 238 -6.56 -8.23 -11.21
CA ILE A 238 -6.95 -9.64 -11.27
C ILE A 238 -7.72 -9.99 -9.99
N LYS A 239 -8.84 -10.72 -10.14
CA LYS A 239 -9.61 -11.24 -9.00
C LYS A 239 -8.70 -12.03 -8.06
N GLU A 240 -8.85 -11.82 -6.75
CA GLU A 240 -7.94 -12.32 -5.71
C GLU A 240 -7.60 -13.80 -5.82
N GLU A 241 -8.60 -14.68 -5.91
CA GLU A 241 -8.40 -16.14 -6.08
C GLU A 241 -7.54 -16.49 -7.31
N GLN A 242 -7.79 -15.82 -8.45
CA GLN A 242 -7.06 -16.06 -9.70
C GLN A 242 -5.64 -15.49 -9.64
N ARG A 243 -5.46 -14.36 -8.93
CA ARG A 243 -4.17 -13.74 -8.66
C ARG A 243 -3.31 -14.66 -7.80
N GLU A 244 -3.84 -15.16 -6.69
CA GLU A 244 -3.15 -16.10 -5.80
C GLU A 244 -2.75 -17.39 -6.54
N HIS A 245 -3.65 -17.96 -7.34
CA HIS A 245 -3.35 -19.14 -8.16
C HIS A 245 -2.22 -18.88 -9.15
N SER A 246 -2.30 -17.78 -9.91
CA SER A 246 -1.31 -17.43 -10.93
C SER A 246 0.06 -17.10 -10.31
N LEU A 247 0.09 -16.40 -9.17
CA LEU A 247 1.33 -16.12 -8.43
C LEU A 247 1.93 -17.41 -7.88
N THR A 248 1.12 -18.27 -7.25
CA THR A 248 1.60 -19.56 -6.72
C THR A 248 2.18 -20.43 -7.84
N LYS A 249 1.55 -20.44 -9.01
CA LYS A 249 2.05 -21.13 -10.20
C LYS A 249 3.38 -20.56 -10.69
N LEU A 250 3.52 -19.24 -10.72
CA LEU A 250 4.77 -18.57 -11.10
C LEU A 250 5.90 -18.95 -10.14
N LEU A 251 5.66 -18.80 -8.84
CA LEU A 251 6.59 -19.16 -7.76
C LEU A 251 7.05 -20.62 -7.87
N HIS A 252 6.10 -21.55 -8.02
CA HIS A 252 6.39 -22.98 -8.20
C HIS A 252 7.21 -23.25 -9.48
N THR A 253 6.86 -22.58 -10.58
CA THR A 253 7.54 -22.74 -11.88
C THR A 253 9.01 -22.34 -11.77
N VAL A 254 9.33 -21.25 -11.06
CA VAL A 254 10.73 -20.80 -10.88
C VAL A 254 11.56 -21.85 -10.15
N GLU A 255 11.06 -22.35 -9.01
CA GLU A 255 11.77 -23.35 -8.21
C GLU A 255 11.99 -24.65 -8.99
N ASP A 256 10.93 -25.21 -9.57
CA ASP A 256 10.99 -26.48 -10.31
C ASP A 256 11.92 -26.37 -11.52
N SER A 257 11.84 -25.27 -12.26
CA SER A 257 12.65 -25.07 -13.48
C SER A 257 14.13 -24.87 -13.15
N ALA A 258 14.44 -24.08 -12.12
CA ALA A 258 15.82 -23.86 -11.69
C ALA A 258 16.46 -25.17 -11.18
N LEU A 259 15.71 -25.97 -10.42
CA LEU A 259 16.18 -27.26 -9.93
C LEU A 259 16.36 -28.30 -11.06
N ARG A 260 15.45 -28.34 -12.05
CA ARG A 260 15.60 -29.18 -13.25
C ARG A 260 16.83 -28.80 -14.05
N LEU A 261 17.05 -27.51 -14.31
CA LEU A 261 18.25 -27.02 -14.98
C LEU A 261 19.53 -27.36 -14.20
N ALA A 262 19.47 -27.35 -12.87
CA ALA A 262 20.61 -27.68 -12.03
C ALA A 262 21.12 -29.11 -12.22
N THR A 263 20.25 -30.05 -12.65
CA THR A 263 20.65 -31.44 -12.91
C THR A 263 21.66 -31.58 -14.05
N GLY A 264 21.77 -30.59 -14.94
CA GLY A 264 22.75 -30.58 -16.02
C GLY A 264 24.19 -30.29 -15.55
N TYR A 265 24.39 -29.73 -14.35
CA TYR A 265 25.73 -29.50 -13.81
C TYR A 265 26.33 -30.79 -13.26
N LYS A 266 27.42 -31.24 -13.87
CA LYS A 266 28.17 -32.43 -13.42
C LYS A 266 29.19 -32.11 -12.32
N THR A 267 29.58 -30.85 -12.19
CA THR A 267 30.57 -30.37 -11.21
C THR A 267 29.92 -29.43 -10.20
N PRO A 268 30.46 -29.33 -8.97
CA PRO A 268 30.02 -28.33 -8.00
C PRO A 268 30.11 -26.92 -8.61
N THR A 269 28.98 -26.22 -8.63
CA THR A 269 28.82 -24.93 -9.33
C THR A 269 28.01 -23.99 -8.46
N GLU A 270 28.44 -22.74 -8.40
CA GLU A 270 27.69 -21.65 -7.76
C GLU A 270 27.39 -20.60 -8.83
N LEU A 271 26.12 -20.30 -9.02
CA LEU A 271 25.64 -19.34 -10.01
C LEU A 271 24.67 -18.38 -9.34
N GLN A 272 24.83 -17.10 -9.62
CA GLN A 272 23.98 -16.04 -9.10
C GLN A 272 23.51 -15.18 -10.26
N VAL A 273 22.20 -15.01 -10.38
CA VAL A 273 21.56 -14.17 -11.39
C VAL A 273 20.75 -13.12 -10.65
N LYS A 274 21.02 -11.85 -10.94
CA LYS A 274 20.34 -10.72 -10.33
C LYS A 274 19.61 -9.90 -11.39
N ALA A 275 18.35 -9.60 -11.15
CA ALA A 275 17.51 -8.68 -11.93
C ALA A 275 17.09 -7.49 -11.04
N SER A 276 16.15 -6.66 -11.51
CA SER A 276 15.69 -5.45 -10.79
C SER A 276 14.96 -5.80 -9.49
N ASP A 277 13.96 -6.68 -9.55
CA ASP A 277 13.07 -7.05 -8.43
C ASP A 277 13.15 -8.54 -8.06
N MET A 278 14.12 -9.28 -8.61
CA MET A 278 14.33 -10.69 -8.35
C MET A 278 15.81 -11.04 -8.29
N GLU A 279 16.19 -11.92 -7.36
CA GLU A 279 17.53 -12.49 -7.27
C GLU A 279 17.43 -14.02 -7.10
N LEU A 280 18.20 -14.76 -7.90
CA LEU A 280 18.25 -16.21 -7.85
C LEU A 280 19.69 -16.69 -7.68
N LYS A 281 19.91 -17.56 -6.69
CA LYS A 281 21.21 -18.18 -6.43
C LYS A 281 21.09 -19.70 -6.46
N LEU A 282 21.80 -20.34 -7.37
CA LEU A 282 21.88 -21.78 -7.52
C LEU A 282 23.23 -22.28 -7.01
N VAL A 283 23.21 -23.31 -6.16
CA VAL A 283 24.40 -23.97 -5.63
C VAL A 283 24.27 -25.47 -5.83
N THR A 284 25.22 -26.07 -6.55
CA THR A 284 25.35 -27.52 -6.68
C THR A 284 26.63 -27.99 -5.98
N PHE A 285 26.54 -29.09 -5.23
CA PHE A 285 27.68 -29.66 -4.51
C PHE A 285 27.53 -31.17 -4.32
N GLU A 286 28.64 -31.83 -4.02
CA GLU A 286 28.61 -33.26 -3.69
C GLU A 286 28.17 -33.50 -2.24
N ALA A 287 27.30 -34.48 -2.04
CA ALA A 287 26.80 -34.83 -0.71
C ALA A 287 27.93 -35.21 0.28
N LYS A 288 29.10 -35.64 -0.18
CA LYS A 288 30.26 -35.94 0.70
C LYS A 288 30.92 -34.68 1.27
N GLN A 289 30.83 -33.58 0.53
CA GLN A 289 31.42 -32.29 0.87
C GLN A 289 30.46 -31.38 1.63
N THR A 290 29.34 -31.92 2.17
CA THR A 290 28.35 -31.10 2.89
C THR A 290 29.06 -30.31 3.99
N LYS A 291 29.17 -28.99 3.79
CA LYS A 291 29.48 -28.06 4.87
C LYS A 291 28.41 -28.22 5.96
N ALA A 292 28.78 -27.99 7.21
CA ALA A 292 27.85 -28.08 8.33
C ALA A 292 26.65 -27.12 8.21
N LYS A 293 26.75 -26.07 7.39
CA LYS A 293 25.73 -25.05 7.15
C LYS A 293 25.90 -24.47 5.74
N LEU A 294 24.82 -24.38 4.96
CA LEU A 294 24.80 -23.69 3.67
C LEU A 294 24.14 -22.33 3.86
N SER A 295 24.81 -21.27 3.43
CA SER A 295 24.38 -19.88 3.63
C SER A 295 24.28 -19.15 2.30
N ALA A 296 23.18 -18.44 2.09
CA ALA A 296 22.97 -17.51 0.97
C ALA A 296 22.65 -16.12 1.52
N MET A 297 23.25 -15.09 0.90
CA MET A 297 22.97 -13.69 1.17
C MET A 297 22.52 -13.05 -0.14
N MET A 298 21.32 -12.48 -0.16
CA MET A 298 20.66 -11.90 -1.33
C MET A 298 20.06 -10.55 -0.93
N GLY A 299 20.51 -9.47 -1.56
CA GLY A 299 20.09 -8.09 -1.27
C GLY A 299 20.05 -7.65 0.21
N GLY A 300 20.87 -8.25 1.08
CA GLY A 300 20.91 -7.96 2.52
C GLY A 300 20.03 -8.86 3.40
N ASP A 301 19.25 -9.75 2.80
CA ASP A 301 18.55 -10.85 3.47
C ASP A 301 19.46 -12.08 3.52
N VAL A 302 19.42 -12.82 4.63
CA VAL A 302 20.30 -13.98 4.86
C VAL A 302 19.47 -15.23 5.11
N MET A 303 19.80 -16.31 4.40
CA MET A 303 19.14 -17.61 4.57
C MET A 303 20.18 -18.71 4.78
N ASN A 304 19.93 -19.57 5.76
CA ASN A 304 20.85 -20.57 6.23
C ASN A 304 20.15 -21.93 6.36
N LEU A 305 20.57 -22.92 5.59
CA LEU A 305 20.06 -24.29 5.68
C LEU A 305 21.00 -25.13 6.56
N THR A 306 20.42 -25.76 7.57
CA THR A 306 21.11 -26.72 8.44
C THR A 306 20.63 -28.13 8.10
N PRO A 307 21.51 -29.04 7.62
CA PRO A 307 21.14 -30.42 7.35
C PRO A 307 21.13 -31.29 8.62
N LYS A 308 20.30 -32.33 8.66
CA LYS A 308 20.35 -33.39 9.69
C LYS A 308 21.65 -34.17 9.56
N VAL A 309 22.33 -34.42 10.68
CA VAL A 309 23.62 -35.12 10.71
C VAL A 309 23.40 -36.61 10.42
N LYS A 310 23.71 -37.05 9.19
CA LYS A 310 23.82 -38.48 8.84
C LYS A 310 25.25 -39.04 8.94
N PRO A 311 25.45 -40.33 9.27
CA PRO A 311 26.77 -40.98 9.22
C PRO A 311 27.36 -40.97 7.79
N LYS A 312 28.70 -40.92 7.70
CA LYS A 312 29.47 -40.67 6.46
C LYS A 312 29.27 -41.69 5.32
N ASN A 313 28.72 -42.88 5.58
CA ASN A 313 28.69 -44.00 4.62
C ASN A 313 27.53 -44.01 3.61
N GLU A 314 26.53 -43.12 3.74
CA GLU A 314 25.36 -43.08 2.82
C GLU A 314 25.38 -41.91 1.82
N ARG A 315 26.41 -41.05 1.83
CA ARG A 315 26.42 -39.80 1.04
C ARG A 315 27.04 -40.00 -0.35
N ASN A 316 26.30 -40.58 -1.28
CA ASN A 316 26.66 -40.54 -2.71
C ASN A 316 25.58 -39.74 -3.48
N GLY A 317 26.01 -38.80 -4.31
CA GLY A 317 25.12 -37.98 -5.15
C GLY A 317 25.48 -36.49 -5.16
N SER A 318 25.05 -35.77 -6.19
CA SER A 318 25.04 -34.31 -6.25
C SER A 318 23.73 -33.79 -5.64
N VAL A 319 23.83 -32.70 -4.90
CA VAL A 319 22.70 -31.95 -4.33
C VAL A 319 22.69 -30.58 -4.97
N SER A 320 21.52 -30.15 -5.42
CA SER A 320 21.27 -28.82 -5.95
C SER A 320 20.35 -28.07 -4.99
N VAL A 321 20.72 -26.83 -4.66
CA VAL A 321 19.96 -25.93 -3.81
C VAL A 321 19.74 -24.63 -4.56
N VAL A 322 18.49 -24.21 -4.67
CA VAL A 322 18.11 -22.93 -5.26
C VAL A 322 17.60 -22.03 -4.15
N PHE A 323 18.08 -20.79 -4.14
CA PHE A 323 17.57 -19.70 -3.33
C PHE A 323 16.97 -18.66 -4.25
N VAL A 324 15.82 -18.13 -3.89
CA VAL A 324 15.14 -17.08 -4.64
C VAL A 324 14.73 -15.97 -3.69
N ARG A 325 14.89 -14.72 -4.11
CA ARG A 325 14.37 -13.54 -3.43
C ARG A 325 13.53 -12.74 -4.42
N TYR A 326 12.37 -12.30 -3.97
CA TYR A 326 11.45 -11.43 -4.70
C TYR A 326 11.22 -10.14 -3.91
N ASP A 327 11.47 -9.00 -4.54
CA ASP A 327 11.42 -7.71 -3.87
C ASP A 327 9.99 -7.16 -3.83
N SER A 328 9.22 -7.39 -4.89
CA SER A 328 7.92 -6.71 -5.13
C SER A 328 6.70 -7.61 -4.92
N VAL A 329 6.90 -8.93 -4.90
CA VAL A 329 5.82 -9.94 -4.76
C VAL A 329 5.06 -9.83 -3.44
N SER A 330 5.67 -9.29 -2.37
CA SER A 330 5.00 -9.14 -1.08
C SER A 330 3.80 -8.20 -1.10
N SER A 331 3.75 -7.25 -2.05
CA SER A 331 2.57 -6.39 -2.26
C SER A 331 1.40 -7.14 -2.92
N LEU A 332 1.68 -8.23 -3.63
CA LEU A 332 0.73 -9.01 -4.43
C LEU A 332 0.10 -10.15 -3.63
N LEU A 333 0.87 -10.75 -2.70
CA LEU A 333 0.44 -11.82 -1.80
C LEU A 333 -0.10 -11.26 -0.48
N LYS A 334 -1.18 -10.47 -0.56
CA LYS A 334 -1.87 -10.00 0.64
C LYS A 334 -2.58 -11.17 1.34
N PRO A 335 -2.54 -11.26 2.68
CA PRO A 335 -3.28 -12.29 3.41
C PRO A 335 -4.79 -12.06 3.27
N SER A 336 -5.49 -13.05 2.72
CA SER A 336 -6.96 -13.06 2.57
C SER A 336 -7.71 -13.34 3.88
N SER A 337 -7.03 -13.95 4.86
CA SER A 337 -7.53 -14.22 6.21
C SER A 337 -6.41 -14.09 7.23
N ASP A 338 -6.75 -13.87 8.51
CA ASP A 338 -5.76 -13.88 9.59
C ASP A 338 -5.28 -15.33 9.82
N PRO A 339 -3.99 -15.65 9.55
CA PRO A 339 -3.43 -16.98 9.80
C PRO A 339 -3.32 -17.33 11.29
N GLY A 340 -3.75 -16.45 12.19
CA GLY A 340 -3.66 -16.59 13.65
C GLY A 340 -2.62 -15.66 14.27
N LEU A 341 -2.28 -14.55 13.60
CA LEU A 341 -1.41 -13.49 14.13
C LEU A 341 -2.03 -12.84 15.37
N THR A 342 -3.36 -12.76 15.42
CA THR A 342 -4.07 -12.12 16.53
C THR A 342 -4.61 -13.15 17.52
N ASP A 343 -4.10 -13.12 18.76
CA ASP A 343 -4.82 -13.61 19.96
C ASP A 343 -5.98 -12.65 20.34
N TYR A 344 -6.40 -11.81 19.38
CA TYR A 344 -7.30 -10.68 19.52
C TYR A 344 -8.33 -10.69 18.39
N SER A 345 -9.00 -11.84 18.25
CA SER A 345 -10.21 -12.08 17.44
C SER A 345 -11.44 -11.23 17.84
N ARG A 346 -11.23 -10.05 18.45
CA ARG A 346 -12.27 -9.07 18.75
C ARG A 346 -12.05 -7.69 18.11
N TYR A 347 -10.89 -7.45 17.47
CA TYR A 347 -10.56 -6.12 16.91
C TYR A 347 -9.96 -6.16 15.49
N ALA A 348 -9.90 -7.33 14.85
CA ALA A 348 -9.30 -7.52 13.52
C ALA A 348 -10.21 -7.12 12.34
N ASP A 349 -11.30 -6.36 12.58
CA ASP A 349 -12.12 -5.84 11.47
C ASP A 349 -11.61 -4.50 10.91
N THR A 350 -10.53 -3.91 11.47
CA THR A 350 -10.04 -2.60 11.00
C THR A 350 -8.54 -2.47 10.77
N GLY A 351 -7.77 -3.55 10.98
CA GLY A 351 -6.32 -3.56 10.78
C GLY A 351 -5.87 -4.33 9.56
N GLU A 352 -5.25 -3.66 8.58
CA GLU A 352 -4.67 -4.32 7.42
C GLU A 352 -3.41 -5.10 7.84
N ILE A 353 -3.49 -6.43 7.84
CA ILE A 353 -2.30 -7.29 7.97
C ILE A 353 -1.53 -7.19 6.66
N THR A 354 -0.26 -6.80 6.74
CA THR A 354 0.59 -6.61 5.55
C THR A 354 1.85 -7.44 5.62
N VAL A 355 2.35 -7.84 4.46
CA VAL A 355 3.66 -8.49 4.33
C VAL A 355 4.74 -7.39 4.40
N ASN A 356 5.47 -7.32 5.50
CA ASN A 356 6.46 -6.27 5.76
C ASN A 356 7.90 -6.73 5.45
N SER A 357 8.09 -7.63 4.49
CA SER A 357 9.41 -8.09 4.04
C SER A 357 9.43 -8.39 2.54
N HIS A 358 10.60 -8.74 2.02
CA HIS A 358 10.73 -9.47 0.76
C HIS A 358 10.22 -10.91 0.93
N VAL A 359 9.85 -11.55 -0.16
CA VAL A 359 9.53 -12.99 -0.17
C VAL A 359 10.78 -13.76 -0.55
N VAL A 360 11.25 -14.65 0.30
CA VAL A 360 12.42 -15.49 0.01
C VAL A 360 12.03 -16.96 -0.02
N ALA A 361 12.70 -17.75 -0.84
CA ALA A 361 12.44 -19.17 -0.94
C ALA A 361 13.75 -19.96 -1.03
N ALA A 362 13.70 -21.21 -0.59
CA ALA A 362 14.77 -22.16 -0.84
C ALA A 362 14.18 -23.52 -1.19
N ALA A 363 14.71 -24.15 -2.22
CA ALA A 363 14.30 -25.47 -2.67
C ALA A 363 15.52 -26.37 -2.88
N VAL A 364 15.38 -27.66 -2.60
CA VAL A 364 16.49 -28.62 -2.61
C VAL A 364 16.10 -29.88 -3.38
N GLN A 365 16.99 -30.35 -4.26
CA GLN A 365 16.82 -31.60 -5.00
C GLN A 365 18.14 -32.39 -5.09
N PRO A 366 18.13 -33.72 -4.85
CA PRO A 366 17.03 -34.52 -4.30
C PRO A 366 16.91 -34.40 -2.77
N ALA A 367 15.69 -34.19 -2.27
CA ALA A 367 15.40 -34.00 -0.84
C ALA A 367 15.76 -35.20 0.05
N GLN A 368 15.86 -36.42 -0.50
CA GLN A 368 16.25 -37.62 0.24
C GLN A 368 17.73 -37.58 0.66
N VAL A 369 18.58 -36.96 -0.16
CA VAL A 369 20.02 -36.86 0.07
C VAL A 369 20.35 -35.70 1.02
N TYR A 370 19.61 -34.59 0.91
CA TYR A 370 19.75 -33.44 1.80
C TYR A 370 18.54 -33.34 2.73
N GLN A 371 18.58 -34.07 3.84
CA GLN A 371 17.54 -34.00 4.87
C GLN A 371 17.69 -32.69 5.66
N LEU A 372 16.77 -31.75 5.50
CA LEU A 372 16.74 -30.51 6.28
C LEU A 372 16.44 -30.83 7.76
N ASP A 373 17.18 -30.18 8.66
CA ASP A 373 16.81 -30.10 10.08
C ASP A 373 15.91 -28.88 10.33
N HIS A 374 16.45 -27.70 10.01
CA HIS A 374 15.74 -26.43 10.05
C HIS A 374 16.44 -25.43 9.10
N VAL A 375 15.69 -24.41 8.71
CA VAL A 375 16.17 -23.24 7.98
C VAL A 375 16.07 -22.02 8.88
N THR A 376 17.15 -21.25 8.99
CA THR A 376 17.15 -19.95 9.67
C THR A 376 17.28 -18.84 8.65
N PHE A 377 16.43 -17.84 8.73
CA PHE A 377 16.48 -16.69 7.82
C PHE A 377 16.28 -15.38 8.56
N THR A 378 16.92 -14.33 8.08
CA THR A 378 16.77 -12.95 8.59
C THR A 378 16.37 -12.07 7.43
N LEU A 379 15.19 -11.46 7.53
CA LEU A 379 14.65 -10.57 6.49
C LEU A 379 14.55 -9.15 7.02
N GLN A 380 14.92 -8.20 6.18
CA GLN A 380 14.78 -6.77 6.45
C GLN A 380 13.32 -6.33 6.33
N HIS A 381 12.92 -5.42 7.20
CA HIS A 381 11.58 -4.84 7.16
C HIS A 381 11.49 -3.76 6.09
N LYS A 382 10.40 -3.78 5.30
CA LYS A 382 10.10 -2.68 4.35
C LYS A 382 9.77 -1.38 5.08
N GLN A 383 9.12 -1.50 6.24
CA GLN A 383 8.78 -0.40 7.13
C GLN A 383 9.32 -0.71 8.54
N LEU A 384 9.93 0.29 9.18
CA LEU A 384 10.40 0.17 10.56
C LEU A 384 9.23 -0.19 11.49
N ILE A 385 9.47 -1.16 12.37
CA ILE A 385 8.47 -1.61 13.34
C ILE A 385 8.78 -1.09 14.74
N ASP A 386 7.73 -0.77 15.50
CA ASP A 386 7.84 -0.57 16.95
C ASP A 386 7.61 -1.89 17.65
N THR A 387 8.68 -2.49 18.18
CA THR A 387 8.62 -3.80 18.85
C THR A 387 7.72 -3.84 20.09
N SER A 388 7.29 -2.68 20.60
CA SER A 388 6.37 -2.60 21.75
C SER A 388 4.89 -2.53 21.35
N ALA A 389 4.59 -2.07 20.14
CA ALA A 389 3.22 -1.79 19.68
C ALA A 389 2.80 -2.60 18.45
N ASP A 390 3.75 -3.02 17.62
CA ASP A 390 3.53 -3.79 16.41
C ASP A 390 3.87 -5.27 16.64
N VAL A 391 3.09 -6.16 16.03
CA VAL A 391 3.31 -7.61 16.11
C VAL A 391 3.81 -8.11 14.77
N SER A 392 5.01 -8.69 14.76
CA SER A 392 5.61 -9.36 13.60
C SER A 392 5.66 -10.87 13.81
N LYS A 393 5.23 -11.66 12.81
CA LYS A 393 5.36 -13.12 12.82
C LYS A 393 5.99 -13.63 11.54
N CYS A 394 6.74 -14.72 11.69
CA CYS A 394 7.33 -15.46 10.60
C CYS A 394 6.27 -16.35 9.97
N VAL A 395 6.07 -16.24 8.66
CA VAL A 395 5.11 -17.04 7.92
C VAL A 395 5.75 -17.70 6.72
N PHE A 396 5.05 -18.68 6.18
CA PHE A 396 5.38 -19.30 4.91
C PHE A 396 4.14 -19.44 4.04
N TRP A 397 4.34 -19.50 2.72
CA TRP A 397 3.29 -19.74 1.75
C TRP A 397 3.04 -21.24 1.65
N GLU A 398 1.98 -21.71 2.28
CA GLU A 398 1.51 -23.09 2.17
C GLU A 398 0.66 -23.22 0.93
N TYR A 399 0.97 -24.17 0.06
CA TYR A 399 0.18 -24.42 -1.14
C TYR A 399 0.21 -25.90 -1.53
N GLU A 400 -0.89 -26.36 -2.12
CA GLU A 400 -0.98 -27.70 -2.67
C GLU A 400 -0.53 -27.70 -4.14
N ARG A 401 0.38 -28.61 -4.51
CA ARG A 401 0.96 -28.64 -5.88
C ARG A 401 -0.05 -28.97 -6.98
N ALA A 402 -1.14 -29.67 -6.65
CA ALA A 402 -2.14 -30.07 -7.63
C ALA A 402 -3.15 -28.96 -7.96
N SER A 403 -3.60 -28.22 -6.94
CA SER A 403 -4.57 -27.13 -7.08
C SER A 403 -3.91 -25.76 -7.25
N LEU A 404 -2.65 -25.61 -6.82
CA LEU A 404 -1.89 -24.34 -6.77
C LEU A 404 -2.63 -23.23 -6.02
N GLN A 405 -3.55 -23.61 -5.12
CA GLN A 405 -4.14 -22.70 -4.15
C GLN A 405 -3.22 -22.65 -2.94
N GLY A 406 -2.95 -21.44 -2.46
CA GLY A 406 -2.06 -21.24 -1.33
C GLY A 406 -2.56 -20.15 -0.39
N HIS A 407 -2.05 -20.17 0.83
CA HIS A 407 -2.29 -19.17 1.85
C HIS A 407 -1.05 -19.00 2.74
N TRP A 408 -0.99 -17.90 3.48
CA TRP A 408 0.02 -17.74 4.52
C TRP A 408 -0.30 -18.65 5.70
N ALA A 409 0.71 -19.38 6.19
CA ALA A 409 0.63 -20.26 7.35
C ALA A 409 1.82 -20.03 8.28
N MET A 410 1.69 -20.47 9.54
CA MET A 410 2.73 -20.32 10.58
C MET A 410 3.27 -21.66 11.09
N ASP A 411 2.61 -22.77 10.74
CA ASP A 411 2.95 -24.09 11.25
C ASP A 411 4.40 -24.48 10.92
N GLY A 412 5.13 -24.88 11.97
CA GLY A 412 6.54 -25.24 11.86
C GLY A 412 7.51 -24.06 11.73
N CYS A 413 7.05 -22.82 11.84
CA CYS A 413 7.87 -21.60 11.85
C CYS A 413 7.84 -20.91 13.22
N THR A 414 9.01 -20.46 13.68
CA THR A 414 9.19 -19.79 14.97
C THR A 414 10.00 -18.51 14.80
N THR A 415 9.57 -17.43 15.46
CA THR A 415 10.32 -16.17 15.52
C THR A 415 11.41 -16.27 16.57
N LEU A 416 12.67 -16.06 16.17
CA LEU A 416 13.82 -16.13 17.06
C LEU A 416 14.15 -14.75 17.67
N HIS A 417 14.24 -13.73 16.82
CA HIS A 417 14.65 -12.40 17.23
C HIS A 417 13.97 -11.34 16.36
N VAL A 418 13.52 -10.25 16.97
CA VAL A 418 12.84 -9.13 16.29
C VAL A 418 13.61 -7.85 16.61
N THR A 419 14.07 -7.16 15.57
CA THR A 419 14.62 -5.79 15.66
C THR A 419 13.70 -4.82 14.92
N PRO A 420 13.83 -3.50 15.14
CA PRO A 420 13.05 -2.51 14.38
C PRO A 420 13.21 -2.63 12.86
N ASN A 421 14.37 -3.09 12.39
CA ASN A 421 14.74 -3.15 10.97
C ASN A 421 14.72 -4.56 10.36
N ALA A 422 14.64 -5.63 11.15
CA ALA A 422 14.69 -7.00 10.63
C ALA A 422 14.05 -8.00 11.61
N THR A 423 13.62 -9.14 11.09
CA THR A 423 13.20 -10.28 11.93
C THR A 423 13.93 -11.53 11.50
N THR A 424 14.41 -12.29 12.50
CA THR A 424 15.04 -13.58 12.34
C THR A 424 14.06 -14.70 12.71
N CYS A 425 13.95 -15.68 11.82
CA CYS A 425 13.00 -16.78 11.89
C CYS A 425 13.69 -18.13 11.76
N SER A 426 13.07 -19.18 12.29
CA SER A 426 13.48 -20.58 12.13
C SER A 426 12.29 -21.45 11.75
N CYS A 427 12.39 -22.18 10.64
CA CYS A 427 11.34 -23.08 10.16
C CYS A 427 11.87 -24.50 9.89
N THR A 428 11.01 -25.51 9.96
CA THR A 428 11.39 -26.93 9.79
C THR A 428 11.15 -27.49 8.38
N HIS A 429 10.64 -26.67 7.46
CA HIS A 429 10.35 -27.04 6.07
C HIS A 429 10.96 -26.01 5.10
N LEU A 430 10.75 -26.22 3.80
CA LEU A 430 11.25 -25.40 2.71
C LEU A 430 10.09 -25.02 1.78
N THR A 431 9.79 -23.73 1.71
CA THR A 431 8.74 -23.13 0.87
C THR A 431 9.14 -21.66 0.62
N HIS A 432 8.16 -20.76 0.48
CA HIS A 432 8.35 -19.32 0.37
C HIS A 432 8.06 -18.68 1.73
N PHE A 433 9.00 -17.92 2.28
CA PHE A 433 8.93 -17.28 3.58
C PHE A 433 8.77 -15.77 3.46
N ALA A 434 8.06 -15.19 4.43
CA ALA A 434 7.93 -13.76 4.61
C ALA A 434 7.68 -13.40 6.08
N ILE A 435 7.65 -12.10 6.38
CA ILE A 435 7.25 -11.55 7.68
C ILE A 435 5.91 -10.84 7.52
N LEU A 436 4.90 -11.27 8.27
CA LEU A 436 3.66 -10.53 8.41
C LEU A 436 3.74 -9.55 9.57
N MET A 437 3.18 -8.37 9.38
CA MET A 437 3.07 -7.32 10.39
C MET A 437 1.60 -6.93 10.58
N SER A 438 1.23 -6.76 11.85
CA SER A 438 0.00 -6.08 12.26
C SER A 438 0.37 -4.87 13.12
N SER A 439 -0.04 -3.67 12.69
CA SER A 439 0.27 -2.44 13.43
C SER A 439 -0.86 -2.06 14.39
N GLY A 440 -0.57 -2.07 15.69
CA GLY A 440 -1.54 -1.65 16.72
C GLY A 440 -1.95 -0.18 16.59
N ARG A 441 -1.07 0.67 16.03
CA ARG A 441 -1.30 2.10 15.86
C ARG A 441 -2.30 2.39 14.72
N ALA A 442 -2.22 1.64 13.62
CA ALA A 442 -3.15 1.78 12.50
C ALA A 442 -4.59 1.42 12.92
N ASN A 443 -4.74 0.35 13.70
CA ASN A 443 -6.04 -0.15 14.17
C ASN A 443 -6.73 0.86 15.09
N LEU A 444 -5.96 1.47 16.01
CA LEU A 444 -6.49 2.49 16.93
C LEU A 444 -6.95 3.76 16.19
N VAL A 445 -6.20 4.17 15.16
CA VAL A 445 -6.53 5.34 14.33
C VAL A 445 -7.76 5.08 13.46
N ALA A 446 -7.89 3.88 12.88
CA ALA A 446 -9.05 3.48 12.09
C ALA A 446 -10.33 3.47 12.92
N HIS A 447 -10.31 2.84 14.10
CA HIS A 447 -11.46 2.81 15.02
C HIS A 447 -11.89 4.21 15.49
N TYR A 448 -10.93 5.08 15.83
CA TYR A 448 -11.22 6.47 16.20
C TYR A 448 -11.87 7.24 15.05
N THR A 449 -11.39 7.03 13.82
CA THR A 449 -11.93 7.69 12.62
C THR A 449 -13.34 7.22 12.31
N VAL A 450 -13.66 5.92 12.45
CA VAL A 450 -15.01 5.41 12.22
C VAL A 450 -16.01 5.96 13.26
N LEU A 451 -15.65 5.92 14.55
CA LEU A 451 -16.53 6.40 15.61
C LEU A 451 -16.80 7.92 15.46
N THR A 452 -15.78 8.71 15.13
CA THR A 452 -15.94 10.15 14.89
C THR A 452 -16.81 10.47 13.67
N ARG A 453 -16.79 9.64 12.62
CA ARG A 453 -17.69 9.81 11.46
C ARG A 453 -19.14 9.50 11.80
N ILE A 454 -19.38 8.44 12.57
CA ILE A 454 -20.73 8.07 13.01
C ILE A 454 -21.31 9.17 13.92
N THR A 455 -20.53 9.65 14.90
CA THR A 455 -20.98 10.72 15.80
C THR A 455 -21.23 12.01 15.04
N GLN A 456 -20.36 12.38 14.08
CA GLN A 456 -20.55 13.56 13.23
C GLN A 456 -21.88 13.50 12.45
N LEU A 457 -22.19 12.35 11.83
CA LEU A 457 -23.44 12.17 11.09
C LEU A 457 -24.67 12.26 12.01
N GLY A 458 -24.63 11.58 13.16
CA GLY A 458 -25.72 11.61 14.15
C GLY A 458 -26.01 13.02 14.68
N MET A 459 -24.96 13.80 14.98
CA MET A 459 -25.10 15.17 15.46
C MET A 459 -25.65 16.13 14.39
N VAL A 460 -25.24 16.00 13.12
CA VAL A 460 -25.81 16.83 12.04
C VAL A 460 -27.31 16.57 11.88
N ILE A 461 -27.73 15.31 11.94
CA ILE A 461 -29.15 14.94 11.86
C ILE A 461 -29.91 15.51 13.07
N SER A 462 -29.38 15.37 14.28
CA SER A 462 -29.99 15.91 15.51
C SER A 462 -30.16 17.43 15.45
N LEU A 463 -29.13 18.17 15.01
CA LEU A 463 -29.17 19.62 14.85
C LEU A 463 -30.25 20.09 13.86
N ILE A 464 -30.43 19.38 12.75
CA ILE A 464 -31.49 19.68 11.77
C ILE A 464 -32.87 19.48 12.42
N CYS A 465 -33.07 18.35 13.09
CA CYS A 465 -34.32 18.04 13.79
C CYS A 465 -34.64 19.06 14.89
N LEU A 466 -33.66 19.40 15.74
CA LEU A 466 -33.81 20.39 16.81
C LEU A 466 -34.07 21.79 16.25
N SER A 467 -33.42 22.17 15.14
CA SER A 467 -33.67 23.44 14.44
C SER A 467 -35.12 23.53 13.93
N MET A 468 -35.63 22.47 13.30
CA MET A 468 -37.04 22.40 12.88
C MET A 468 -38.01 22.49 14.07
N CYS A 469 -37.71 21.81 15.18
CA CYS A 469 -38.50 21.90 16.42
C CYS A 469 -38.49 23.31 17.03
N ILE A 470 -37.34 23.98 17.09
CA ILE A 470 -37.23 25.35 17.62
C ILE A 470 -38.00 26.33 16.72
N PHE A 471 -37.84 26.20 15.40
CA PHE A 471 -38.53 27.05 14.42
C PHE A 471 -40.05 26.94 14.57
N THR A 472 -40.58 25.72 14.66
CA THR A 472 -42.03 25.50 14.85
C THR A 472 -42.54 26.11 16.16
N PHE A 473 -41.83 25.94 17.29
CA PHE A 473 -42.26 26.54 18.56
C PHE A 473 -42.14 28.07 18.62
N TRP A 474 -41.31 28.69 17.77
CA TRP A 474 -41.18 30.15 17.71
C TRP A 474 -42.20 30.82 16.79
N PHE A 475 -42.46 30.23 15.62
CA PHE A 475 -43.33 30.84 14.60
C PHE A 475 -44.82 30.65 14.87
N PHE A 476 -45.24 29.54 15.47
CA PHE A 476 -46.65 29.27 15.75
C PHE A 476 -47.05 29.80 17.14
N SER A 477 -47.35 31.10 17.22
CA SER A 477 -47.77 31.75 18.48
C SER A 477 -49.03 31.14 19.10
N GLU A 478 -49.89 30.51 18.29
CA GLU A 478 -51.09 29.81 18.75
C GLU A 478 -50.80 28.54 19.58
N ILE A 479 -49.59 27.98 19.48
CA ILE A 479 -49.17 26.74 20.17
C ILE A 479 -48.43 27.05 21.49
N GLN A 480 -48.30 28.33 21.87
CA GLN A 480 -47.57 28.74 23.07
C GLN A 480 -48.34 28.37 24.36
N SER A 481 -47.74 27.44 25.11
CA SER A 481 -48.23 26.92 26.39
C SER A 481 -47.05 26.84 27.36
N THR A 482 -47.33 26.71 28.66
CA THR A 482 -46.27 26.47 29.66
C THR A 482 -45.47 25.21 29.32
N ARG A 483 -46.12 24.17 28.78
CA ARG A 483 -45.48 22.93 28.31
C ARG A 483 -44.53 23.18 27.13
N THR A 484 -44.99 23.89 26.10
CA THR A 484 -44.17 24.16 24.91
C THR A 484 -43.03 25.13 25.18
N THR A 485 -43.18 25.98 26.21
CA THR A 485 -42.10 26.83 26.73
C THR A 485 -40.99 26.01 27.40
N ILE A 486 -41.34 24.98 28.19
CA ILE A 486 -40.35 24.06 28.79
C ILE A 486 -39.61 23.27 27.70
N HIS A 487 -40.33 22.67 26.74
CA HIS A 487 -39.68 21.95 25.64
C HIS A 487 -38.82 22.87 24.76
N LYS A 488 -39.24 24.13 24.52
CA LYS A 488 -38.44 25.13 23.81
C LYS A 488 -37.09 25.34 24.49
N ASN A 489 -37.07 25.52 25.80
CA ASN A 489 -35.81 25.75 26.54
C ASN A 489 -34.94 24.48 26.61
N LEU A 490 -35.55 23.30 26.69
CA LEU A 490 -34.84 22.02 26.59
C LEU A 490 -34.18 21.85 25.21
N CYS A 491 -34.95 22.03 24.12
CA CYS A 491 -34.44 21.96 22.75
C CYS A 491 -33.36 23.01 22.47
N CYS A 492 -33.52 24.25 22.95
CA CYS A 492 -32.49 25.28 22.81
C CYS A 492 -31.19 24.92 23.56
N SER A 493 -31.30 24.33 24.75
CA SER A 493 -30.12 23.93 25.54
C SER A 493 -29.38 22.75 24.90
N LEU A 494 -30.10 21.76 24.38
CA LEU A 494 -29.53 20.63 23.65
C LEU A 494 -28.91 21.07 22.31
N PHE A 495 -29.59 21.94 21.56
CA PHE A 495 -29.07 22.49 20.31
C PHE A 495 -27.75 23.24 20.53
N MET A 496 -27.68 24.07 21.57
CA MET A 496 -26.48 24.82 21.89
C MET A 496 -25.33 23.91 22.36
N ALA A 497 -25.64 22.86 23.15
CA ALA A 497 -24.65 21.86 23.55
C ALA A 497 -24.08 21.10 22.34
N GLU A 498 -24.94 20.58 21.46
CA GLU A 498 -24.53 19.84 20.25
C GLU A 498 -23.74 20.72 19.27
N PHE A 499 -24.18 21.98 19.07
CA PHE A 499 -23.48 22.93 18.21
C PHE A 499 -22.08 23.24 18.73
N ILE A 500 -21.95 23.52 20.03
CA ILE A 500 -20.64 23.80 20.65
C ILE A 500 -19.74 22.56 20.59
N PHE A 501 -20.31 21.36 20.75
CA PHE A 501 -19.54 20.11 20.66
C PHE A 501 -19.01 19.90 19.23
N LEU A 502 -19.85 20.12 18.21
CA LEU A 502 -19.45 20.02 16.80
C LEU A 502 -18.33 21.01 16.44
N VAL A 503 -18.42 22.25 16.92
CA VAL A 503 -17.37 23.27 16.75
C VAL A 503 -16.09 22.87 17.51
N GLY A 504 -16.23 22.25 18.68
CA GLY A 504 -15.13 21.84 19.56
C GLY A 504 -14.24 20.71 19.03
N ILE A 505 -14.75 19.81 18.17
CA ILE A 505 -14.00 18.63 17.68
C ILE A 505 -12.72 18.99 16.92
N ASN A 506 -12.69 20.15 16.24
CA ASN A 506 -11.58 20.53 15.36
C ASN A 506 -10.65 21.62 15.94
N LEU A 507 -10.88 22.10 17.17
CA LEU A 507 -10.18 23.25 17.76
C LEU A 507 -9.14 22.89 18.85
N ASN A 508 -8.54 21.70 18.80
CA ASN A 508 -7.62 21.19 19.84
C ASN A 508 -6.27 21.93 19.96
N ARG A 509 -5.97 22.94 19.12
CA ARG A 509 -4.65 23.60 19.09
C ARG A 509 -4.44 24.67 20.16
N HIS A 510 -5.50 25.23 20.73
CA HIS A 510 -5.38 26.28 21.74
C HIS A 510 -6.03 25.87 23.07
N LYS A 511 -5.20 25.66 24.10
CA LYS A 511 -5.62 25.23 25.44
C LYS A 511 -6.70 26.13 26.07
N LEU A 512 -6.61 27.44 25.85
CA LEU A 512 -7.60 28.41 26.33
C LEU A 512 -8.98 28.24 25.68
N PHE A 513 -9.03 28.07 24.35
CA PHE A 513 -10.28 27.84 23.63
C PHE A 513 -10.92 26.50 24.01
N CYS A 514 -10.09 25.46 24.15
CA CYS A 514 -10.53 24.13 24.56
C CYS A 514 -11.16 24.13 25.97
N SER A 515 -10.55 24.88 26.89
CA SER A 515 -11.06 25.06 28.27
C SER A 515 -12.40 25.80 28.30
N VAL A 516 -12.53 26.88 27.52
CA VAL A 516 -13.79 27.65 27.41
C VAL A 516 -14.91 26.79 26.80
N ILE A 517 -14.63 26.04 25.74
CA ILE A 517 -15.58 25.11 25.11
C ILE A 517 -16.03 24.04 26.11
N ALA A 518 -15.10 23.44 26.85
CA ALA A 518 -15.42 22.45 27.88
C ALA A 518 -16.32 23.04 28.99
N GLY A 519 -16.08 24.28 29.42
CA GLY A 519 -16.91 24.98 30.40
C GLY A 519 -18.32 25.27 29.89
N LEU A 520 -18.46 25.72 28.64
CA LEU A 520 -19.76 25.96 28.02
C LEU A 520 -20.54 24.66 27.83
N LEU A 521 -19.89 23.58 27.39
CA LEU A 521 -20.53 22.28 27.26
C LEU A 521 -21.01 21.76 28.62
N HIS A 522 -20.20 21.89 29.68
CA HIS A 522 -20.59 21.54 31.04
C HIS A 522 -21.88 22.26 31.46
N TYR A 523 -21.96 23.56 31.19
CA TYR A 523 -23.14 24.38 31.49
C TYR A 523 -24.38 23.94 30.71
N PHE A 524 -24.30 23.82 29.38
CA PHE A 524 -25.47 23.53 28.56
C PHE A 524 -26.01 22.11 28.76
N PHE A 525 -25.15 21.12 29.01
CA PHE A 525 -25.61 19.77 29.37
C PHE A 525 -26.32 19.76 30.73
N LEU A 526 -25.77 20.42 31.76
CA LEU A 526 -26.46 20.53 33.05
C LEU A 526 -27.77 21.32 32.95
N ALA A 527 -27.83 22.36 32.12
CA ALA A 527 -29.07 23.09 31.85
C ALA A 527 -30.11 22.20 31.16
N ALA A 528 -29.71 21.36 30.20
CA ALA A 528 -30.61 20.37 29.62
C ALA A 528 -31.16 19.41 30.68
N PHE A 529 -30.31 18.88 31.58
CA PHE A 529 -30.77 18.06 32.71
C PHE A 529 -31.72 18.80 33.65
N ALA A 530 -31.45 20.06 33.99
CA ALA A 530 -32.34 20.87 34.82
C ALA A 530 -33.71 21.11 34.16
N TRP A 531 -33.75 21.37 32.85
CA TRP A 531 -35.00 21.51 32.11
C TRP A 531 -35.76 20.19 31.97
N MET A 532 -35.08 19.05 31.80
CA MET A 532 -35.69 17.71 31.87
C MET A 532 -36.27 17.44 33.27
N CYS A 533 -35.61 17.89 34.33
CA CYS A 533 -36.11 17.79 35.72
C CYS A 533 -37.39 18.60 35.92
N ILE A 534 -37.37 19.86 35.46
CA ILE A 534 -38.54 20.74 35.50
C ILE A 534 -39.72 20.12 34.74
N GLU A 535 -39.44 19.51 33.59
CA GLU A 535 -40.46 18.80 32.80
C GLU A 535 -41.07 17.62 33.57
N GLY A 536 -40.23 16.79 34.21
CA GLY A 536 -40.68 15.69 35.05
C GLY A 536 -41.54 16.14 36.23
N ILE A 537 -41.13 17.20 36.93
CA ILE A 537 -41.89 17.78 38.04
C ILE A 537 -43.19 18.41 37.55
N HIS A 538 -43.16 19.13 36.43
CA HIS A 538 -44.35 19.75 35.84
C HIS A 538 -45.39 18.69 35.43
N LEU A 539 -44.96 17.59 34.83
CA LEU A 539 -45.83 16.46 34.51
C LEU A 539 -46.40 15.80 35.77
N TYR A 540 -45.57 15.59 36.80
CA TYR A 540 -45.99 15.05 38.09
C TYR A 540 -47.10 15.91 38.73
N LEU A 541 -46.92 17.22 38.76
CA LEU A 541 -47.90 18.16 39.33
C LEU A 541 -49.23 18.17 38.56
N ILE A 542 -49.20 18.02 37.23
CA ILE A 542 -50.42 17.90 36.41
C ILE A 542 -51.19 16.61 36.75
N VAL A 543 -50.49 15.48 36.87
CA VAL A 543 -51.12 14.16 37.07
C VAL A 543 -51.65 13.98 38.49
N VAL A 544 -50.93 14.45 39.50
CA VAL A 544 -51.35 14.35 40.91
C VAL A 544 -52.45 15.37 41.26
N GLY A 545 -52.68 16.36 40.40
CA GLY A 545 -53.86 17.23 40.49
C GLY A 545 -53.83 18.20 41.67
N VAL A 546 -52.64 18.67 42.06
CA VAL A 546 -52.53 19.75 43.06
C VAL A 546 -52.81 21.08 42.35
N ILE A 547 -53.78 21.86 42.82
CA ILE A 547 -54.05 23.19 42.29
C ILE A 547 -52.89 24.10 42.72
N TYR A 548 -52.02 24.47 41.78
CA TYR A 548 -50.89 25.37 42.03
C TYR A 548 -51.02 26.68 41.23
N ASN A 549 -50.43 27.75 41.76
CA ASN A 549 -50.46 29.07 41.13
C ASN A 549 -49.54 29.10 39.89
N LYS A 550 -50.13 29.14 38.69
CA LYS A 550 -49.43 29.05 37.39
C LYS A 550 -48.38 30.17 37.18
N GLY A 551 -48.63 31.38 37.67
CA GLY A 551 -47.74 32.54 37.45
C GLY A 551 -46.47 32.52 38.31
N PHE A 552 -46.57 32.10 39.57
CA PHE A 552 -45.44 32.05 40.50
C PHE A 552 -44.41 30.97 40.10
N LEU A 553 -44.91 29.82 39.62
CA LEU A 553 -44.06 28.69 39.26
C LEU A 553 -43.25 28.96 37.97
N HIS A 554 -43.84 29.65 37.00
CA HIS A 554 -43.20 29.93 35.72
C HIS A 554 -41.95 30.81 35.85
N ARG A 555 -41.99 31.83 36.72
CA ARG A 555 -40.80 32.69 36.98
C ARG A 555 -39.68 31.91 37.68
N ASN A 556 -40.04 31.01 38.59
CA ASN A 556 -39.07 30.21 39.35
C ASN A 556 -38.42 29.11 38.49
N PHE A 557 -39.09 28.62 37.44
CA PHE A 557 -38.50 27.64 36.51
C PHE A 557 -37.27 28.16 35.78
N TYR A 558 -37.26 29.42 35.32
CA TYR A 558 -36.07 29.98 34.66
C TYR A 558 -34.90 30.16 35.63
N VAL A 559 -35.19 30.59 36.87
CA VAL A 559 -34.19 30.74 37.92
C VAL A 559 -33.56 29.39 38.27
N PHE A 560 -34.37 28.33 38.36
CA PHE A 560 -33.86 26.99 38.62
C PHE A 560 -33.14 26.39 37.40
N GLY A 561 -33.78 26.41 36.23
CA GLY A 561 -33.31 25.74 35.02
C GLY A 561 -31.97 26.26 34.49
N TYR A 562 -31.70 27.56 34.58
CA TYR A 562 -30.43 28.15 34.16
C TYR A 562 -29.53 28.58 35.31
N GLY A 563 -30.09 28.86 36.49
CA GLY A 563 -29.32 29.27 37.67
C GLY A 563 -28.63 28.11 38.37
N SER A 564 -29.27 26.95 38.54
CA SER A 564 -28.63 25.82 39.21
C SER A 564 -27.39 25.29 38.45
N PRO A 565 -27.41 25.14 37.11
CA PRO A 565 -26.21 24.78 36.35
C PRO A 565 -25.11 25.83 36.43
N ALA A 566 -25.47 27.13 36.43
CA ALA A 566 -24.50 28.21 36.50
C ALA A 566 -23.74 28.20 37.83
N VAL A 567 -24.43 27.93 38.95
CA VAL A 567 -23.82 27.81 40.28
C VAL A 567 -22.84 26.63 40.32
N VAL A 568 -23.24 25.47 39.81
CA VAL A 568 -22.38 24.28 39.77
C VAL A 568 -21.11 24.56 38.96
N VAL A 569 -21.26 25.07 37.74
CA VAL A 569 -20.11 25.36 36.85
C VAL A 569 -19.22 26.46 37.43
N ALA A 570 -19.77 27.49 38.07
CA ALA A 570 -18.99 28.54 38.72
C ALA A 570 -18.13 27.99 39.87
N ILE A 571 -18.71 27.14 40.73
CA ILE A 571 -17.97 26.47 41.81
C ILE A 571 -16.87 25.58 41.20
N SER A 572 -17.20 24.77 40.20
CA SER A 572 -16.23 23.90 39.53
C SER A 572 -15.10 24.67 38.83
N ALA A 573 -15.40 25.82 38.22
CA ALA A 573 -14.40 26.68 37.59
C ALA A 573 -13.47 27.33 38.61
N THR A 574 -13.99 27.81 39.76
CA THR A 574 -13.16 28.39 40.83
C THR A 574 -12.25 27.36 41.50
N MET A 575 -12.70 26.11 41.63
CA MET A 575 -11.91 25.04 42.26
C MET A 575 -10.93 24.35 41.29
N GLY A 576 -11.15 24.43 39.98
CA GLY A 576 -10.50 23.52 39.04
C GLY A 576 -10.47 23.96 37.58
N ALA A 577 -10.27 25.26 37.30
CA ALA A 577 -10.15 25.78 35.92
C ALA A 577 -9.13 25.02 35.05
N GLN A 578 -8.06 24.51 35.65
CA GLN A 578 -7.00 23.75 34.98
C GLN A 578 -7.42 22.35 34.49
N TYR A 579 -8.55 21.83 34.97
CA TYR A 579 -9.07 20.50 34.61
C TYR A 579 -10.14 20.54 33.51
N TYR A 580 -10.42 21.73 32.96
CA TYR A 580 -11.26 21.91 31.77
C TYR A 580 -10.40 21.81 30.50
N GLY A 581 -10.58 20.73 29.75
CA GLY A 581 -9.86 20.42 28.50
C GLY A 581 -8.71 19.44 28.70
N THR A 582 -8.64 18.41 27.85
CA THR A 582 -7.55 17.41 27.81
C THR A 582 -6.80 17.48 26.48
N ASP A 583 -5.61 16.90 26.39
CA ASP A 583 -4.82 16.88 25.15
C ASP A 583 -5.46 16.04 24.02
N LYS A 584 -6.45 15.20 24.35
CA LYS A 584 -7.16 14.34 23.41
C LYS A 584 -8.52 14.92 22.98
N MET A 585 -9.25 15.56 23.90
CA MET A 585 -10.61 16.08 23.69
C MET A 585 -10.88 17.32 24.55
N CYS A 586 -11.67 18.27 24.02
CA CYS A 586 -12.13 19.46 24.74
C CYS A 586 -13.33 19.17 25.67
N TRP A 587 -13.08 18.35 26.70
CA TRP A 587 -14.04 17.98 27.74
C TRP A 587 -13.38 17.97 29.13
N LEU A 588 -14.18 17.77 30.19
CA LEU A 588 -13.68 17.67 31.57
C LEU A 588 -12.68 16.51 31.70
N SER A 589 -11.57 16.75 32.41
CA SER A 589 -10.62 15.69 32.73
C SER A 589 -11.25 14.67 33.70
N THR A 590 -10.95 13.39 33.46
CA THR A 590 -11.29 12.27 34.36
C THR A 590 -10.35 12.16 35.54
N ASP A 591 -9.22 12.88 35.50
CA ASP A 591 -8.22 12.85 36.56
C ASP A 591 -8.72 13.61 37.79
N ASN A 592 -8.38 13.12 38.99
CA ASN A 592 -8.74 13.72 40.28
C ASN A 592 -10.24 13.83 40.60
N HIS A 593 -11.09 12.95 40.05
CA HIS A 593 -12.53 12.92 40.33
C HIS A 593 -13.27 14.21 39.91
N PHE A 594 -12.66 15.08 39.09
CA PHE A 594 -13.29 16.34 38.67
C PHE A 594 -14.59 16.14 37.88
N ILE A 595 -14.67 15.03 37.13
CA ILE A 595 -15.88 14.59 36.40
C ILE A 595 -17.12 14.40 37.31
N TRP A 596 -16.94 14.18 38.62
CA TRP A 596 -18.06 14.07 39.56
C TRP A 596 -18.84 15.38 39.73
N SER A 597 -18.25 16.53 39.39
CA SER A 597 -18.97 17.81 39.35
C SER A 597 -20.13 17.82 38.34
N PHE A 598 -20.02 17.01 37.28
CA PHE A 598 -21.07 16.79 36.29
C PHE A 598 -21.94 15.57 36.66
N ILE A 599 -21.30 14.42 36.92
CA ILE A 599 -21.99 13.15 37.15
C ILE A 599 -22.90 13.20 38.39
N GLY A 600 -22.44 13.81 39.49
CA GLY A 600 -23.20 13.87 40.74
C GLY A 600 -24.56 14.55 40.59
N PRO A 601 -24.61 15.83 40.16
CA PRO A 601 -25.88 16.52 39.91
C PRO A 601 -26.77 15.83 38.87
N ALA A 602 -26.19 15.30 37.79
CA ALA A 602 -26.95 14.58 36.76
C ALA A 602 -27.63 13.32 37.31
N CYS A 603 -26.90 12.48 38.06
CA CYS A 603 -27.45 11.28 38.69
C CYS A 603 -28.57 11.62 39.69
N LEU A 604 -28.42 12.68 40.48
CA LEU A 604 -29.45 13.13 41.41
C LEU A 604 -30.73 13.58 40.68
N ILE A 605 -30.59 14.34 39.59
CA ILE A 605 -31.72 14.76 38.75
C ILE A 605 -32.43 13.55 38.13
N ILE A 606 -31.67 12.60 37.58
CA ILE A 606 -32.23 11.38 36.98
C ILE A 606 -32.99 10.56 38.04
N LEU A 607 -32.44 10.42 39.25
CA LEU A 607 -33.11 9.74 40.35
C LEU A 607 -34.47 10.39 40.67
N VAL A 608 -34.51 11.72 40.77
CA VAL A 608 -35.76 12.47 40.99
C VAL A 608 -36.77 12.24 39.85
N ASN A 609 -36.31 12.28 38.60
CA ASN A 609 -37.15 12.01 37.43
C ASN A 609 -37.69 10.58 37.40
N LEU A 610 -36.88 9.58 37.78
CA LEU A 610 -37.30 8.18 37.87
C LEU A 610 -38.36 7.98 38.96
N LEU A 611 -38.18 8.63 40.12
CA LEU A 611 -39.18 8.60 41.20
C LEU A 611 -40.49 9.25 40.75
N ALA A 612 -40.42 10.42 40.12
CA ALA A 612 -41.59 11.10 39.55
C ALA A 612 -42.29 10.24 38.50
N TYR A 613 -41.53 9.63 37.59
CA TYR A 613 -42.04 8.69 36.57
C TYR A 613 -42.77 7.50 37.19
N GLY A 614 -42.19 6.87 38.22
CA GLY A 614 -42.80 5.75 38.94
C GLY A 614 -44.15 6.12 39.54
N VAL A 615 -44.26 7.30 40.18
CA VAL A 615 -45.53 7.77 40.76
C VAL A 615 -46.56 8.12 39.68
N ILE A 616 -46.13 8.77 38.59
CA ILE A 616 -46.99 9.08 37.44
C ILE A 616 -47.56 7.79 36.85
N MET A 617 -46.71 6.80 36.58
CA MET A 617 -47.12 5.51 36.03
C MET A 617 -48.05 4.77 36.99
N TYR A 618 -47.78 4.78 38.29
CA TYR A 618 -48.68 4.20 39.29
C TYR A 618 -50.06 4.86 39.27
N LYS A 619 -50.13 6.20 39.22
CA LYS A 619 -51.41 6.94 39.18
C LYS A 619 -52.15 6.77 37.85
N VAL A 620 -51.45 6.76 36.72
CA VAL A 620 -52.03 6.50 35.39
C VAL A 620 -52.56 5.07 35.30
N TYR A 621 -51.82 4.09 35.82
CA TYR A 621 -52.27 2.70 35.93
C TYR A 621 -53.52 2.59 36.80
N GLN A 622 -53.50 3.17 38.00
CA GLN A 622 -54.63 3.18 38.93
C GLN A 622 -55.89 3.79 38.27
N HIS A 623 -55.74 4.92 37.58
CA HIS A 623 -56.87 5.60 36.92
C HIS A 623 -57.38 4.83 35.69
N THR A 624 -56.51 4.11 34.98
CA THR A 624 -56.90 3.27 33.83
C THR A 624 -57.60 1.97 34.29
N ALA A 625 -57.17 1.39 35.40
CA ALA A 625 -57.78 0.19 35.99
C ALA A 625 -59.19 0.44 36.56
N VAL A 626 -59.50 1.66 37.01
CA VAL A 626 -60.77 2.00 37.69
C VAL A 626 -61.87 2.47 36.72
N LYS A 627 -61.55 2.99 35.52
CA LYS A 627 -62.52 3.73 34.67
C LYS A 627 -63.06 3.05 33.42
N LYS A 628 -62.62 1.84 33.02
CA LYS A 628 -63.14 1.17 31.79
C LYS A 628 -63.20 -0.36 31.90
N PRO A 629 -64.37 -0.96 32.17
CA PRO A 629 -64.58 -2.40 31.98
C PRO A 629 -64.93 -2.79 30.53
N GLU A 630 -65.22 -1.83 29.63
CA GLU A 630 -65.88 -2.12 28.33
C GLU A 630 -64.97 -2.03 27.07
N VAL A 631 -63.64 -1.87 27.21
CA VAL A 631 -62.70 -1.88 26.06
C VAL A 631 -61.68 -2.98 26.24
N SER A 632 -61.36 -3.70 25.16
CA SER A 632 -60.39 -4.80 25.11
C SER A 632 -59.12 -4.45 25.90
N HIS A 633 -58.79 -5.30 26.87
CA HIS A 633 -57.63 -5.21 27.76
C HIS A 633 -56.32 -4.92 26.99
N TYR A 634 -56.22 -5.39 25.73
CA TYR A 634 -55.07 -5.20 24.86
C TYR A 634 -54.89 -3.75 24.34
N GLU A 635 -55.96 -3.03 24.03
CA GLU A 635 -55.86 -1.64 23.54
C GLU A 635 -55.46 -0.66 24.65
N ASN A 636 -55.97 -0.88 25.87
CA ASN A 636 -55.55 -0.13 27.05
C ASN A 636 -54.07 -0.38 27.40
N ILE A 637 -53.60 -1.63 27.30
CA ILE A 637 -52.16 -1.96 27.48
C ILE A 637 -51.30 -1.29 26.39
N ARG A 638 -51.72 -1.34 25.11
CA ARG A 638 -50.97 -0.73 24.00
C ARG A 638 -50.88 0.79 24.10
N SER A 639 -51.96 1.46 24.52
CA SER A 639 -51.97 2.91 24.73
C SER A 639 -51.13 3.31 25.95
N CYS A 640 -51.18 2.52 27.03
CA CYS A 640 -50.34 2.71 28.22
C CYS A 640 -48.86 2.49 27.91
N ALA A 641 -48.52 1.47 27.12
CA ALA A 641 -47.15 1.18 26.69
C ALA A 641 -46.59 2.28 25.77
N ARG A 642 -47.39 2.80 24.82
CA ARG A 642 -46.99 3.95 23.98
C ARG A 642 -46.79 5.23 24.81
N GLY A 643 -47.68 5.48 25.77
CA GLY A 643 -47.54 6.60 26.70
C GLY A 643 -46.30 6.48 27.59
N ALA A 644 -46.04 5.29 28.13
CA ALA A 644 -44.87 4.99 28.93
C ALA A 644 -43.55 5.15 28.13
N LEU A 645 -43.50 4.61 26.91
CA LEU A 645 -42.35 4.76 26.00
C LEU A 645 -42.08 6.22 25.64
N ALA A 646 -43.11 7.00 25.28
CA ALA A 646 -42.96 8.41 24.96
C ALA A 646 -42.48 9.24 26.17
N LEU A 647 -43.00 8.95 27.37
CA LEU A 647 -42.58 9.58 28.61
C LEU A 647 -41.15 9.17 29.02
N LEU A 648 -40.71 7.97 28.66
CA LEU A 648 -39.36 7.49 28.95
C LEU A 648 -38.31 8.24 28.11
N PHE A 649 -38.56 8.52 26.83
CA PHE A 649 -37.67 9.38 26.02
C PHE A 649 -37.62 10.82 26.53
N VAL A 650 -38.76 11.34 26.99
CA VAL A 650 -38.91 12.70 27.50
C VAL A 650 -38.22 12.91 28.86
N LEU A 651 -38.25 11.92 29.75
CA LEU A 651 -37.70 12.04 31.11
C LEU A 651 -36.20 11.65 31.20
N GLY A 652 -35.61 11.21 30.09
CA GLY A 652 -34.17 11.00 29.92
C GLY A 652 -33.50 9.72 30.48
N PRO A 653 -34.16 8.61 30.92
CA PRO A 653 -33.41 7.46 31.45
C PRO A 653 -32.58 6.71 30.39
N LEU A 654 -32.94 6.79 29.11
CA LEU A 654 -32.20 6.13 28.01
C LEU A 654 -30.88 6.84 27.67
N GLY A 655 -30.83 8.18 27.79
CA GLY A 655 -29.58 8.94 27.59
C GLY A 655 -28.48 8.57 28.61
N HIS A 656 -28.86 8.01 29.77
CA HIS A 656 -27.93 7.47 30.75
C HIS A 656 -27.34 6.12 30.35
N LEU A 657 -28.05 5.27 29.59
CA LEU A 657 -27.45 4.02 29.09
C LEU A 657 -26.32 4.30 28.08
N GLU A 658 -26.45 5.35 27.26
CA GLU A 658 -25.39 5.81 26.34
C GLU A 658 -24.24 6.52 27.09
N PHE A 659 -24.53 7.41 28.04
CA PHE A 659 -23.49 8.14 28.76
C PHE A 659 -22.70 7.26 29.77
N SER A 660 -23.36 6.35 30.48
CA SER A 660 -22.67 5.40 31.38
C SER A 660 -21.87 4.34 30.62
N THR A 661 -22.30 3.91 29.44
CA THR A 661 -21.50 2.92 28.66
C THR A 661 -20.31 3.57 27.94
N SER A 662 -20.42 4.86 27.58
CA SER A 662 -19.33 5.61 26.94
C SER A 662 -18.30 6.16 27.94
N SER A 663 -18.72 6.60 29.13
CA SER A 663 -17.82 7.24 30.12
C SER A 663 -17.17 6.28 31.13
N MET A 664 -17.60 5.01 31.21
CA MET A 664 -17.15 4.04 32.22
C MET A 664 -16.07 3.08 31.72
N LYS A 665 -15.52 3.33 30.52
CA LYS A 665 -14.27 2.72 30.06
C LYS A 665 -13.15 3.77 30.13
N PRO A 666 -12.24 3.67 31.12
CA PRO A 666 -10.95 4.34 31.00
C PRO A 666 -10.19 3.63 29.86
N HIS A 667 -10.04 4.28 28.72
CA HIS A 667 -9.16 3.86 27.63
C HIS A 667 -8.13 4.95 27.32
#